data_AF-A0A6P4XZI5-F1
#
_entry.id   AF-A0A6P4XZI5-F1
#
_cell.length_a   1.000
_cell.length_b   1.000
_cell.length_c   1.000
_cell.angle_alpha   90.00
_cell.angle_beta   90.00
_cell.angle_gamma   90.00
#
_symmetry.space_group_name_H-M   'P 1'
#
loop_
_entity.id
_entity.type
_entity.pdbx_description
1 polymer ?
#
loop_
_entity_poly.entity_id
_entity_poly.type
_entity_poly.pdbx_seq_one_letter_code
_entity_poly.pdbx_strand_id
1 'polypeptide(L)'
;MSTLVSVQQETALHKASEHGHTGTVQALLTAGATIDAESNWGTTALHKASCQGHTGTVQALLTAGAAIDAQNGISGETALHCASEHGHTGTVQALLTAGATIDARSDTGWTALYSASINGHTGTVQALLTAGATVDARSSILNETPLHAAARRGHPECVRVLLRAGANTVIRNSDKKTVEDLAVQEDVQQVFQLFKALQPKVVDDLLTIDLRDKGLTSVPAEVFDNRDVQRLVLSNNRLKSIPEEIGQLQKLQRLELNNNLLTQLPQAITTLPTCNLQYIDLSYNKLETLPDGFSRLKQLRYLYIRNNVFKEIPEEVCSLLQLQILSVGDNPLKCLPDKISQLTGLTRLDIDNCQFDEFPRQVLQLEGLNTLHMGNWAGEGKPSLVPEDISRLKNLQVLDLQESGLESLPDGVGELSELLELNIAGNRFTSVPEQIMNLSNIRQLYLSYNRISHLPLNLSRMAQLVDMDISRNPLTYPPPDVCEKGTATIMDFLRRKKEDKELRKLFSHFSQNVTKDEVEDLAGALGLSADELSTIQATKTQTPRFQANYVLLKWIETDREASMDKLQQELSEFGMDRLAKEAERVKTQPVKRPADTSGGPPAKRLAAGGSSGEGHQEDKLAQLMEENQSLKAEVEKLQGSQKSTSQDGAERPAKDD
;
A
#
# COMPACT_ATOMS: atom_id res chain seq x y z
N MET A 1 85.21 -13.63 -18.87
CA MET A 1 84.34 -12.47 -19.12
C MET A 1 84.14 -12.32 -20.62
N SER A 2 83.06 -12.89 -21.16
CA SER A 2 82.58 -12.58 -22.51
C SER A 2 81.13 -12.13 -22.36
N THR A 3 80.95 -10.82 -22.25
CA THR A 3 79.65 -10.15 -22.21
C THR A 3 79.07 -10.15 -23.63
N LEU A 4 78.30 -11.19 -23.94
CA LEU A 4 77.35 -11.18 -25.06
C LEU A 4 76.24 -10.19 -24.72
N VAL A 5 76.42 -8.93 -25.11
CA VAL A 5 75.33 -7.96 -25.16
C VAL A 5 74.52 -8.29 -26.41
N SER A 6 73.33 -8.86 -26.21
CA SER A 6 72.36 -9.07 -27.29
C SER A 6 71.94 -7.71 -27.85
N VAL A 7 72.43 -7.35 -29.03
CA VAL A 7 71.99 -6.14 -29.74
C VAL A 7 70.53 -6.36 -30.15
N GLN A 8 69.61 -5.53 -29.67
CA GLN A 8 68.22 -5.53 -30.11
C GLN A 8 68.15 -5.11 -31.58
N GLN A 9 67.59 -5.93 -32.47
CA GLN A 9 67.37 -5.61 -33.88
C GLN A 9 66.19 -4.65 -34.07
N GLU A 10 66.18 -3.50 -33.38
CA GLU A 10 65.16 -2.47 -33.57
C GLU A 10 65.59 -1.46 -34.63
N THR A 11 64.72 -1.22 -35.61
CA THR A 11 64.97 -0.23 -36.68
C THR A 11 64.49 1.17 -36.28
N ALA A 12 64.96 2.21 -36.98
CA ALA A 12 64.44 3.56 -36.81
C ALA A 12 62.92 3.65 -37.04
N LEU A 13 62.39 2.82 -37.94
CA LEU A 13 60.95 2.74 -38.21
C LEU A 13 60.19 2.18 -36.99
N HIS A 14 60.74 1.19 -36.28
CA HIS A 14 60.16 0.68 -35.04
C HIS A 14 60.05 1.76 -33.98
N LYS A 15 61.15 2.49 -33.71
CA LYS A 15 61.16 3.55 -32.69
C LYS A 15 60.27 4.73 -33.06
N ALA A 16 60.30 5.17 -34.31
CA ALA A 16 59.40 6.23 -34.77
C ALA A 16 57.93 5.81 -34.65
N SER A 17 57.62 4.53 -34.89
CA SER A 17 56.27 3.99 -34.77
C SER A 17 55.81 3.81 -33.31
N GLU A 18 56.70 3.32 -32.45
CA GLU A 18 56.51 3.19 -30.99
C GLU A 18 56.21 4.54 -30.31
N HIS A 19 56.75 5.64 -30.84
CA HIS A 19 56.51 6.99 -30.32
C HIS A 19 55.52 7.83 -31.14
N GLY A 20 54.86 7.22 -32.14
CA GLY A 20 53.78 7.87 -32.89
C GLY A 20 54.22 9.03 -33.78
N HIS A 21 55.50 9.09 -34.14
CA HIS A 21 56.08 10.14 -34.97
C HIS A 21 55.70 9.93 -36.44
N THR A 22 54.43 10.14 -36.76
CA THR A 22 53.81 9.81 -38.06
C THR A 22 54.56 10.43 -39.24
N GLY A 23 54.99 11.70 -39.14
CA GLY A 23 55.78 12.35 -40.19
C GLY A 23 57.17 11.71 -40.39
N THR A 24 57.82 11.29 -39.31
CA THR A 24 59.10 10.55 -39.37
C THR A 24 58.89 9.17 -39.99
N VAL A 25 57.82 8.46 -39.63
CA VAL A 25 57.45 7.18 -40.23
C VAL A 25 57.26 7.31 -41.74
N GLN A 26 56.49 8.31 -42.20
CA GLN A 26 56.31 8.58 -43.63
C GLN A 26 57.62 8.90 -44.34
N ALA A 27 58.49 9.72 -43.73
CA ALA A 27 59.79 10.07 -44.28
C ALA A 27 60.72 8.85 -44.40
N LEU A 28 60.74 7.97 -43.39
CA LEU A 28 61.52 6.74 -43.39
C LEU A 28 61.03 5.75 -44.46
N LEU A 29 59.72 5.59 -44.61
CA LEU A 29 59.13 4.75 -45.66
C LEU A 29 59.45 5.29 -47.05
N THR A 30 59.35 6.61 -47.25
CA THR A 30 59.75 7.28 -48.50
C THR A 30 61.24 7.09 -48.80
N ALA A 31 62.08 7.03 -47.77
CA ALA A 31 63.51 6.76 -47.89
C ALA A 31 63.85 5.27 -48.10
N GLY A 32 62.85 4.38 -48.24
CA GLY A 32 63.05 2.97 -48.53
C GLY A 32 63.27 2.09 -47.29
N ALA A 33 62.85 2.54 -46.10
CA ALA A 33 62.87 1.67 -44.92
C ALA A 33 62.00 0.42 -45.16
N THR A 34 62.51 -0.77 -44.81
CA THR A 34 61.77 -2.02 -44.89
C THR A 34 60.57 -1.98 -43.94
N ILE A 35 59.36 -1.92 -44.49
CA ILE A 35 58.12 -1.68 -43.74
C ILE A 35 57.81 -2.78 -42.73
N ASP A 36 57.98 -4.04 -43.14
CA ASP A 36 57.76 -5.24 -42.32
C ASP A 36 59.07 -5.79 -41.74
N ALA A 37 60.05 -4.92 -41.47
CA ALA A 37 61.22 -5.35 -40.72
C ALA A 37 60.77 -5.91 -39.36
N GLU A 38 61.30 -7.07 -39.00
CA GLU A 38 61.02 -7.72 -37.72
C GLU A 38 62.13 -7.43 -36.71
N SER A 39 61.75 -7.21 -35.46
CA SER A 39 62.70 -7.20 -34.34
C SER A 39 63.13 -8.62 -33.96
N ASN A 40 64.01 -8.75 -32.96
CA ASN A 40 64.41 -10.05 -32.38
C ASN A 40 63.23 -10.88 -31.85
N TRP A 41 62.05 -10.28 -31.70
CA TRP A 41 60.83 -10.93 -31.24
C TRP A 41 59.74 -11.01 -32.32
N GLY A 42 60.09 -10.85 -33.60
CA GLY A 42 59.13 -10.86 -34.71
C GLY A 42 58.17 -9.67 -34.71
N THR A 43 58.39 -8.64 -33.87
CA THR A 43 57.49 -7.48 -33.83
C THR A 43 57.81 -6.55 -34.99
N THR A 44 56.78 -6.07 -35.70
CA THR A 44 56.91 -5.07 -36.77
C THR A 44 56.63 -3.64 -36.26
N ALA A 45 56.89 -2.63 -37.10
CA ALA A 45 56.51 -1.25 -36.84
C ALA A 45 55.00 -1.07 -36.58
N LEU A 46 54.16 -1.84 -37.30
CA LEU A 46 52.71 -1.82 -37.13
C LEU A 46 52.27 -2.31 -35.74
N HIS A 47 52.92 -3.35 -35.20
CA HIS A 47 52.70 -3.81 -33.82
C HIS A 47 53.01 -2.71 -32.82
N LYS A 48 54.19 -2.10 -32.92
CA LYS A 48 54.63 -1.03 -32.00
C LYS A 48 53.67 0.16 -31.98
N ALA A 49 53.26 0.64 -33.16
CA ALA A 49 52.26 1.72 -33.24
C ALA A 49 50.91 1.31 -32.67
N SER A 50 50.50 0.05 -32.85
CA SER A 50 49.21 -0.47 -32.40
C SER A 50 49.15 -0.69 -30.88
N CYS A 51 50.22 -1.24 -30.26
CA CYS A 51 50.35 -1.34 -28.80
C CYS A 51 50.20 0.03 -28.12
N GLN A 52 50.69 1.10 -28.77
CA GLN A 52 50.71 2.46 -28.23
C GLN A 52 49.53 3.33 -28.69
N GLY A 53 48.61 2.78 -29.50
CA GLY A 53 47.39 3.47 -29.92
C GLY A 53 47.61 4.63 -30.89
N HIS A 54 48.75 4.66 -31.59
CA HIS A 54 49.11 5.72 -32.51
C HIS A 54 48.37 5.57 -33.85
N THR A 55 47.06 5.83 -33.83
CA THR A 55 46.14 5.57 -34.94
C THR A 55 46.60 6.20 -36.27
N GLY A 56 47.11 7.44 -36.25
CA GLY A 56 47.63 8.10 -37.46
C GLY A 56 48.89 7.41 -38.02
N THR A 57 49.75 6.88 -37.15
CA THR A 57 50.92 6.11 -37.56
C THR A 57 50.51 4.74 -38.12
N VAL A 58 49.55 4.07 -37.49
CA VAL A 58 48.97 2.81 -37.98
C VAL A 58 48.38 3.01 -39.38
N GLN A 59 47.59 4.05 -39.60
CA GLN A 59 47.05 4.38 -40.92
C GLN A 59 48.15 4.65 -41.96
N ALA A 60 49.21 5.36 -41.59
CA ALA A 60 50.34 5.63 -42.49
C ALA A 60 51.08 4.35 -42.89
N LEU A 61 51.32 3.44 -41.94
CA LEU A 61 51.94 2.13 -42.19
C LEU A 61 51.04 1.26 -43.09
N LEU A 62 49.74 1.17 -42.81
CA LEU A 62 48.79 0.40 -43.63
C LEU A 62 48.69 0.96 -45.06
N THR A 63 48.65 2.29 -45.21
CA THR A 63 48.64 2.94 -46.53
C THR A 63 49.90 2.62 -47.33
N ALA A 64 51.04 2.46 -46.65
CA ALA A 64 52.31 2.08 -47.26
C ALA A 64 52.45 0.57 -47.52
N GLY A 65 51.42 -0.24 -47.22
CA GLY A 65 51.38 -1.66 -47.52
C GLY A 65 51.97 -2.58 -46.43
N ALA A 66 51.99 -2.14 -45.17
CA ALA A 66 52.42 -2.99 -44.06
C ALA A 66 51.55 -4.26 -43.99
N ALA A 67 52.16 -5.41 -43.68
CA ALA A 67 51.46 -6.67 -43.53
C ALA A 67 50.51 -6.62 -42.32
N ILE A 68 49.21 -6.41 -42.60
CA ILE A 68 48.18 -6.13 -41.58
C ILE A 68 47.99 -7.25 -40.55
N ASP A 69 48.13 -8.49 -40.98
CA ASP A 69 47.95 -9.70 -40.18
C ASP A 69 49.30 -10.39 -39.85
N ALA A 70 50.42 -9.68 -39.96
CA ALA A 70 51.69 -10.20 -39.46
C ALA A 70 51.55 -10.57 -37.98
N GLN A 71 52.07 -11.74 -37.61
CA GLN A 71 52.07 -12.23 -36.23
C GLN A 71 53.45 -12.02 -35.61
N ASN A 72 53.49 -11.50 -34.39
CA ASN A 72 54.75 -11.41 -33.66
C ASN A 72 55.26 -12.80 -33.24
N GLY A 73 56.55 -12.90 -32.95
CA GLY A 73 57.20 -14.16 -32.56
C GLY A 73 57.13 -14.48 -31.06
N ILE A 74 56.44 -13.68 -30.24
CA ILE A 74 56.33 -13.89 -28.79
C ILE A 74 55.09 -14.74 -28.48
N SER A 75 53.98 -14.38 -29.07
CA SER A 75 52.64 -14.86 -28.73
C SER A 75 51.77 -15.13 -29.95
N GLY A 76 52.29 -14.94 -31.17
CA GLY A 76 51.51 -15.04 -32.41
C GLY A 76 50.47 -13.93 -32.56
N GLU A 77 50.62 -12.83 -31.84
CA GLU A 77 49.65 -11.73 -31.85
C GLU A 77 49.83 -10.82 -33.05
N THR A 78 48.71 -10.38 -33.63
CA THR A 78 48.67 -9.37 -34.69
C THR A 78 48.56 -7.95 -34.12
N ALA A 79 48.72 -6.94 -34.96
CA ALA A 79 48.47 -5.54 -34.59
C ALA A 79 47.07 -5.30 -33.97
N LEU A 80 46.04 -6.05 -34.43
CA LEU A 80 44.69 -5.97 -33.89
C LEU A 80 44.60 -6.49 -32.45
N HIS A 81 45.34 -7.56 -32.11
CA HIS A 81 45.44 -8.06 -30.74
C HIS A 81 46.08 -7.01 -29.83
N CYS A 82 47.22 -6.46 -30.24
CA CYS A 82 47.95 -5.46 -29.48
C CYS A 82 47.10 -4.22 -29.17
N ALA A 83 46.39 -3.68 -30.18
CA ALA A 83 45.49 -2.55 -29.99
C ALA A 83 44.31 -2.91 -29.07
N SER A 84 43.81 -4.14 -29.16
CA SER A 84 42.66 -4.59 -28.36
C SER A 84 43.01 -4.88 -26.91
N GLU A 85 44.19 -5.44 -26.66
CA GLU A 85 44.72 -5.69 -25.32
C GLU A 85 44.89 -4.41 -24.51
N HIS A 86 45.20 -3.29 -25.18
CA HIS A 86 45.43 -1.98 -24.55
C HIS A 86 44.24 -1.01 -24.70
N GLY A 87 43.12 -1.46 -25.30
CA GLY A 87 41.88 -0.69 -25.39
C GLY A 87 41.89 0.48 -26.39
N HIS A 88 42.80 0.47 -27.36
CA HIS A 88 42.96 1.53 -28.35
C HIS A 88 41.87 1.45 -29.43
N THR A 89 40.63 1.78 -29.05
CA THR A 89 39.43 1.60 -29.87
C THR A 89 39.52 2.25 -31.25
N GLY A 90 40.11 3.45 -31.36
CA GLY A 90 40.31 4.11 -32.65
C GLY A 90 41.30 3.39 -33.57
N THR A 91 42.35 2.79 -32.99
CA THR A 91 43.31 1.96 -33.73
C THR A 91 42.68 0.64 -34.16
N VAL A 92 41.89 -0.01 -33.30
CA VAL A 92 41.11 -1.20 -33.64
C VAL A 92 40.18 -0.92 -34.83
N GLN A 93 39.42 0.17 -34.80
CA GLN A 93 38.56 0.56 -35.92
C GLN A 93 39.34 0.81 -37.21
N ALA A 94 40.51 1.46 -37.13
CA ALA A 94 41.36 1.70 -38.30
C ALA A 94 41.89 0.39 -38.91
N LEU A 95 42.34 -0.55 -38.08
CA LEU A 95 42.80 -1.88 -38.51
C LEU A 95 41.67 -2.68 -39.17
N LEU A 96 40.48 -2.72 -38.56
CA LEU A 96 39.32 -3.42 -39.13
C LEU A 96 38.86 -2.79 -40.45
N THR A 97 38.87 -1.46 -40.55
CA THR A 97 38.54 -0.74 -41.79
C THR A 97 39.53 -1.06 -42.91
N ALA A 98 40.81 -1.28 -42.56
CA ALA A 98 41.85 -1.68 -43.51
C ALA A 98 41.84 -3.18 -43.85
N GLY A 99 40.89 -3.95 -43.29
CA GLY A 99 40.70 -5.37 -43.62
C GLY A 99 41.47 -6.36 -42.74
N ALA A 100 41.85 -5.97 -41.51
CA ALA A 100 42.47 -6.91 -40.56
C ALA A 100 41.54 -8.12 -40.30
N THR A 101 42.13 -9.31 -40.20
CA THR A 101 41.35 -10.52 -39.93
C THR A 101 40.80 -10.48 -38.50
N ILE A 102 39.49 -10.27 -38.37
CA ILE A 102 38.81 -9.98 -37.09
C ILE A 102 38.96 -11.09 -36.04
N ASP A 103 38.90 -12.35 -36.48
CA ASP A 103 39.02 -13.54 -35.64
C ASP A 103 40.39 -14.24 -35.80
N ALA A 104 41.43 -13.47 -36.15
CA ALA A 104 42.81 -13.97 -36.10
C ALA A 104 43.11 -14.55 -34.71
N ARG A 105 43.92 -15.61 -34.66
CA ARG A 105 44.21 -16.35 -33.43
C ARG A 105 45.69 -16.22 -33.06
N SER A 106 45.96 -15.81 -31.84
CA SER A 106 47.29 -15.91 -31.24
C SER A 106 47.70 -17.37 -31.02
N ASP A 107 48.94 -17.62 -30.60
CA ASP A 107 49.45 -18.96 -30.26
C ASP A 107 48.65 -19.62 -29.13
N THR A 108 48.07 -18.82 -28.23
CA THR A 108 47.19 -19.28 -27.15
C THR A 108 45.72 -19.37 -27.58
N GLY A 109 45.45 -19.08 -28.85
CA GLY A 109 44.11 -19.08 -29.45
C GLY A 109 43.23 -17.91 -29.03
N TRP A 110 43.82 -16.83 -28.53
CA TRP A 110 43.06 -15.63 -28.20
C TRP A 110 42.70 -14.91 -29.49
N THR A 111 41.50 -14.34 -29.53
CA THR A 111 41.09 -13.36 -30.54
C THR A 111 41.23 -11.96 -29.95
N ALA A 112 41.20 -10.94 -30.82
CA ALA A 112 41.13 -9.54 -30.39
C ALA A 112 39.98 -9.28 -29.39
N LEU A 113 38.82 -9.91 -29.60
CA LEU A 113 37.65 -9.80 -28.71
C LEU A 113 37.94 -10.39 -27.31
N TYR A 114 38.65 -11.53 -27.26
CA TYR A 114 39.09 -12.11 -26.00
C TYR A 114 40.09 -11.19 -25.27
N SER A 115 41.09 -10.64 -25.98
CA SER A 115 42.08 -9.72 -25.40
C SER A 115 41.46 -8.43 -24.87
N ALA A 116 40.47 -7.86 -25.55
CA ALA A 116 39.73 -6.70 -25.05
C ALA A 116 38.87 -7.05 -23.83
N SER A 117 38.23 -8.23 -23.84
CA SER A 117 37.32 -8.66 -22.77
C SER A 117 38.03 -9.03 -21.48
N ILE A 118 39.19 -9.70 -21.55
CA ILE A 118 39.98 -10.04 -20.36
C ILE A 118 40.58 -8.79 -19.68
N ASN A 119 40.83 -7.73 -20.45
CA ASN A 119 41.38 -6.46 -19.96
C ASN A 119 40.30 -5.39 -19.68
N GLY A 120 39.02 -5.68 -19.90
CA GLY A 120 37.91 -4.81 -19.51
C GLY A 120 37.69 -3.60 -20.43
N HIS A 121 38.15 -3.67 -21.69
CA HIS A 121 38.05 -2.56 -22.64
C HIS A 121 36.70 -2.53 -23.37
N THR A 122 35.64 -2.14 -22.67
CA THR A 122 34.24 -2.16 -23.16
C THR A 122 34.05 -1.49 -24.51
N GLY A 123 34.66 -0.31 -24.75
CA GLY A 123 34.54 0.39 -26.04
C GLY A 123 35.15 -0.40 -27.20
N THR A 124 36.23 -1.12 -26.95
CA THR A 124 36.87 -2.00 -27.93
C THR A 124 36.08 -3.29 -28.14
N VAL A 125 35.56 -3.90 -27.07
CA VAL A 125 34.63 -5.04 -27.15
C VAL A 125 33.43 -4.68 -28.03
N GLN A 126 32.81 -3.53 -27.80
CA GLN A 126 31.69 -3.05 -28.61
C GLN A 126 32.10 -2.84 -30.08
N ALA A 127 33.25 -2.23 -30.36
CA ALA A 127 33.71 -2.02 -31.73
C ALA A 127 33.95 -3.33 -32.49
N LEU A 128 34.56 -4.33 -31.83
CA LEU A 128 34.80 -5.66 -32.41
C LEU A 128 33.49 -6.40 -32.68
N LEU A 129 32.54 -6.38 -31.76
CA LEU A 129 31.22 -7.01 -31.94
C LEU A 129 30.44 -6.34 -33.08
N THR A 130 30.45 -5.01 -33.18
CA THR A 130 29.84 -4.27 -34.29
C THR A 130 30.46 -4.62 -35.64
N ALA A 131 31.76 -4.92 -35.67
CA ALA A 131 32.46 -5.36 -36.87
C ALA A 131 32.26 -6.85 -37.21
N GLY A 132 31.49 -7.59 -36.40
CA GLY A 132 31.13 -8.98 -36.65
C GLY A 132 32.07 -10.02 -36.03
N ALA A 133 32.82 -9.68 -34.98
CA ALA A 133 33.67 -10.65 -34.27
C ALA A 133 32.84 -11.82 -33.72
N THR A 134 33.39 -13.03 -33.76
CA THR A 134 32.70 -14.22 -33.26
C THR A 134 32.57 -14.16 -31.74
N VAL A 135 31.34 -13.90 -31.24
CA VAL A 135 31.04 -13.64 -29.82
C VAL A 135 31.53 -14.74 -28.87
N ASP A 136 31.36 -16.00 -29.27
CA ASP A 136 31.70 -17.18 -28.46
C ASP A 136 33.02 -17.86 -28.88
N ALA A 137 33.93 -17.12 -29.54
CA ALA A 137 35.24 -17.64 -29.93
C ALA A 137 36.02 -18.19 -28.71
N ARG A 138 36.56 -19.41 -28.82
CA ARG A 138 37.16 -20.11 -27.68
C ARG A 138 38.68 -19.95 -27.65
N SER A 139 39.25 -19.65 -26.49
CA SER A 139 40.69 -19.74 -26.27
C SER A 139 41.17 -21.19 -26.31
N SER A 140 42.40 -21.43 -26.76
CA SER A 140 42.90 -22.81 -26.93
C SER A 140 43.24 -23.48 -25.59
N ILE A 141 43.69 -22.70 -24.59
CA ILE A 141 44.20 -23.25 -23.32
C ILE A 141 43.06 -23.53 -22.33
N LEU A 142 42.29 -22.51 -21.99
CA LEU A 142 41.23 -22.62 -20.96
C LEU A 142 39.87 -22.97 -21.55
N ASN A 143 39.76 -23.04 -22.89
CA ASN A 143 38.49 -23.25 -23.57
C ASN A 143 37.45 -22.20 -23.12
N GLU A 144 37.91 -20.97 -22.86
CA GLU A 144 37.12 -19.84 -22.37
C GLU A 144 36.63 -19.00 -23.55
N THR A 145 35.39 -18.48 -23.46
CA THR A 145 34.88 -17.44 -24.36
C THR A 145 35.23 -16.04 -23.82
N PRO A 146 35.09 -14.96 -24.62
CA PRO A 146 35.24 -13.59 -24.13
C PRO A 146 34.39 -13.29 -22.88
N LEU A 147 33.18 -13.86 -22.80
CA LEU A 147 32.29 -13.73 -21.64
C LEU A 147 32.87 -14.39 -20.37
N HIS A 148 33.51 -15.56 -20.49
CA HIS A 148 34.23 -16.17 -19.36
C HIS A 148 35.36 -15.27 -18.88
N ALA A 149 36.13 -14.69 -19.80
CA ALA A 149 37.26 -13.84 -19.47
C ALA A 149 36.80 -12.54 -18.75
N ALA A 150 35.77 -11.88 -19.26
CA ALA A 150 35.19 -10.67 -18.64
C ALA A 150 34.60 -10.97 -17.26
N ALA A 151 33.84 -12.07 -17.11
CA ALA A 151 33.23 -12.46 -15.85
C ALA A 151 34.30 -12.82 -14.79
N ARG A 152 35.29 -13.64 -15.16
CA ARG A 152 36.39 -14.07 -14.27
C ARG A 152 37.25 -12.88 -13.79
N ARG A 153 37.40 -11.85 -14.62
CA ARG A 153 38.18 -10.65 -14.30
C ARG A 153 37.38 -9.54 -13.62
N GLY A 154 36.06 -9.67 -13.51
CA GLY A 154 35.23 -8.67 -12.83
C GLY A 154 34.88 -7.46 -13.67
N HIS A 155 34.60 -7.64 -14.97
CA HIS A 155 34.31 -6.52 -15.89
C HIS A 155 32.81 -6.46 -16.23
N PRO A 156 31.93 -5.91 -15.36
CA PRO A 156 30.48 -5.98 -15.51
C PRO A 156 29.96 -5.33 -16.80
N GLU A 157 30.58 -4.22 -17.24
CA GLU A 157 30.22 -3.52 -18.47
C GLU A 157 30.53 -4.37 -19.72
N CYS A 158 31.68 -5.04 -19.74
CA CYS A 158 32.03 -5.99 -20.82
C CYS A 158 31.07 -7.18 -20.83
N VAL A 159 30.74 -7.73 -19.65
CA VAL A 159 29.75 -8.81 -19.51
C VAL A 159 28.40 -8.38 -20.09
N ARG A 160 27.92 -7.18 -19.78
CA ARG A 160 26.65 -6.66 -20.31
C ARG A 160 26.66 -6.56 -21.84
N VAL A 161 27.72 -5.97 -22.41
CA VAL A 161 27.85 -5.82 -23.87
C VAL A 161 27.89 -7.18 -24.57
N LEU A 162 28.63 -8.15 -24.02
CA LEU A 162 28.71 -9.51 -24.57
C LEU A 162 27.36 -10.25 -24.49
N LEU A 163 26.65 -10.16 -23.37
CA LEU A 163 25.31 -10.75 -23.22
C LEU A 163 24.32 -10.14 -24.22
N ARG A 164 24.38 -8.82 -24.42
CA ARG A 164 23.56 -8.11 -25.41
C ARG A 164 23.87 -8.54 -26.85
N ALA A 165 25.12 -8.91 -27.13
CA ALA A 165 25.53 -9.47 -28.42
C ALA A 165 25.19 -10.96 -28.58
N GLY A 166 24.50 -11.58 -27.61
CA GLY A 166 24.06 -12.97 -27.70
C GLY A 166 25.09 -14.00 -27.22
N ALA A 167 26.07 -13.59 -26.41
CA ALA A 167 27.03 -14.53 -25.83
C ALA A 167 26.36 -15.65 -25.04
N ASN A 168 26.79 -16.89 -25.26
CA ASN A 168 26.17 -18.06 -24.66
C ASN A 168 26.66 -18.29 -23.22
N THR A 169 25.73 -18.22 -22.26
CA THR A 169 26.02 -18.36 -20.83
C THR A 169 26.19 -19.80 -20.35
N VAL A 170 25.76 -20.81 -21.12
CA VAL A 170 25.80 -22.22 -20.70
C VAL A 170 27.03 -22.97 -21.18
N ILE A 171 27.88 -22.33 -21.99
CA ILE A 171 29.16 -22.88 -22.41
C ILE A 171 30.03 -23.15 -21.17
N ARG A 172 30.72 -24.30 -21.16
CA ARG A 172 31.66 -24.68 -20.11
C ARG A 172 33.11 -24.54 -20.56
N ASN A 173 33.96 -24.04 -19.67
CA ASN A 173 35.42 -23.99 -19.88
C ASN A 173 36.08 -25.36 -19.62
N SER A 174 37.42 -25.44 -19.70
CA SER A 174 38.19 -26.67 -19.42
C SER A 174 37.95 -27.25 -18.02
N ASP A 175 37.63 -26.40 -17.03
CA ASP A 175 37.32 -26.81 -15.65
C ASP A 175 35.84 -27.20 -15.46
N LYS A 176 35.08 -27.31 -16.55
CA LYS A 176 33.63 -27.56 -16.57
C LYS A 176 32.80 -26.44 -15.92
N LYS A 177 33.36 -25.25 -15.73
CA LYS A 177 32.67 -24.08 -15.16
C LYS A 177 31.99 -23.26 -16.26
N THR A 178 30.79 -22.77 -15.97
CA THR A 178 30.06 -21.78 -16.77
C THR A 178 30.52 -20.36 -16.42
N VAL A 179 30.07 -19.35 -17.16
CA VAL A 179 30.39 -17.95 -16.89
C VAL A 179 29.86 -17.48 -15.53
N GLU A 180 28.72 -18.02 -15.09
CA GLU A 180 28.13 -17.70 -13.77
C GLU A 180 28.94 -18.33 -12.64
N ASP A 181 29.50 -19.54 -12.84
CA ASP A 181 30.39 -20.18 -11.86
C ASP A 181 31.70 -19.40 -11.65
N LEU A 182 32.09 -18.56 -12.63
CA LEU A 182 33.28 -17.71 -12.58
C LEU A 182 32.99 -16.28 -12.11
N ALA A 183 31.72 -15.87 -12.05
CA ALA A 183 31.30 -14.54 -11.62
C ALA A 183 31.34 -14.43 -10.09
N VAL A 184 32.52 -14.17 -9.52
CA VAL A 184 32.70 -14.06 -8.07
C VAL A 184 32.35 -12.66 -7.54
N GLN A 185 32.53 -11.62 -8.35
CA GLN A 185 32.27 -10.24 -7.96
C GLN A 185 30.77 -9.92 -8.01
N GLU A 186 30.30 -9.19 -7.01
CA GLU A 186 28.87 -8.91 -6.79
C GLU A 186 28.24 -8.14 -7.96
N ASP A 187 28.97 -7.16 -8.51
CA ASP A 187 28.55 -6.36 -9.65
C ASP A 187 28.33 -7.19 -10.93
N VAL A 188 29.21 -8.15 -11.21
CA VAL A 188 29.05 -9.10 -12.32
C VAL A 188 27.86 -10.04 -12.07
N GLN A 189 27.68 -10.53 -10.84
CA GLN A 189 26.52 -11.36 -10.48
C GLN A 189 25.21 -10.57 -10.68
N GLN A 190 25.17 -9.30 -10.30
CA GLN A 190 24.01 -8.43 -10.53
C GLN A 190 23.70 -8.28 -12.02
N VAL A 191 24.70 -8.19 -12.90
CA VAL A 191 24.48 -8.17 -14.36
C VAL A 191 23.81 -9.46 -14.84
N PHE A 192 24.25 -10.63 -14.39
CA PHE A 192 23.60 -11.91 -14.74
C PHE A 192 22.18 -12.02 -14.19
N GLN A 193 21.94 -11.57 -12.95
CA GLN A 193 20.59 -11.55 -12.37
C GLN A 193 19.66 -10.64 -13.15
N LEU A 194 20.14 -9.46 -13.56
CA LEU A 194 19.39 -8.54 -14.40
C LEU A 194 19.10 -9.14 -15.78
N PHE A 195 20.10 -9.75 -16.42
CA PHE A 195 19.95 -10.42 -17.71
C PHE A 195 18.87 -11.51 -17.67
N LYS A 196 18.81 -12.31 -16.60
CA LYS A 196 17.76 -13.31 -16.39
C LYS A 196 16.38 -12.69 -16.18
N ALA A 197 16.31 -11.58 -15.45
CA ALA A 197 15.07 -10.88 -15.18
C ALA A 197 14.50 -10.17 -16.42
N LEU A 198 15.36 -9.79 -17.37
CA LEU A 198 14.99 -9.22 -18.65
C LEU A 198 14.36 -10.23 -19.63
N GLN A 199 14.50 -11.54 -19.38
CA GLN A 199 13.87 -12.56 -20.20
C GLN A 199 12.36 -12.61 -19.93
N PRO A 200 11.50 -12.32 -20.93
CA PRO A 200 10.06 -12.32 -20.73
C PRO A 200 9.52 -13.71 -20.34
N LYS A 201 8.58 -13.76 -19.40
CA LYS A 201 7.92 -14.98 -18.92
C LYS A 201 6.41 -14.79 -18.88
N VAL A 202 5.64 -15.83 -19.16
CA VAL A 202 4.17 -15.76 -19.05
C VAL A 202 3.78 -15.82 -17.57
N VAL A 203 3.09 -14.78 -17.08
CA VAL A 203 2.54 -14.69 -15.72
C VAL A 203 1.10 -14.17 -15.83
N ASP A 204 0.15 -14.92 -15.28
CA ASP A 204 -1.30 -14.69 -15.44
C ASP A 204 -1.70 -14.40 -16.90
N ASP A 205 -1.29 -15.28 -17.81
CA ASP A 205 -1.53 -15.18 -19.26
C ASP A 205 -0.92 -13.96 -19.98
N LEU A 206 -0.09 -13.16 -19.29
CA LEU A 206 0.61 -12.01 -19.86
C LEU A 206 2.11 -12.28 -20.00
N LEU A 207 2.66 -11.99 -21.18
CA LEU A 207 4.11 -11.98 -21.38
C LEU A 207 4.73 -10.83 -20.56
N THR A 208 5.47 -11.19 -19.52
CA THR A 208 5.88 -10.30 -18.43
C THR A 208 7.39 -10.16 -18.35
N ILE A 209 7.87 -8.93 -18.26
CA ILE A 209 9.22 -8.61 -17.75
C ILE A 209 9.06 -8.09 -16.32
N ASP A 210 9.71 -8.75 -15.36
CA ASP A 210 9.67 -8.38 -13.95
C ASP A 210 11.04 -7.92 -13.45
N LEU A 211 11.14 -6.61 -13.26
CA LEU A 211 12.33 -5.91 -12.77
C LEU A 211 12.08 -5.27 -11.39
N ARG A 212 11.15 -5.81 -10.60
CA ARG A 212 10.94 -5.33 -9.22
C ARG A 212 12.17 -5.54 -8.34
N ASP A 213 12.38 -4.62 -7.40
CA ASP A 213 13.40 -4.73 -6.35
C ASP A 213 14.83 -4.93 -6.88
N LYS A 214 15.14 -4.34 -8.04
CA LYS A 214 16.47 -4.45 -8.69
C LYS A 214 17.40 -3.27 -8.40
N GLY A 215 16.93 -2.29 -7.64
CA GLY A 215 17.71 -1.08 -7.31
C GLY A 215 18.02 -0.21 -8.54
N LEU A 216 17.24 -0.33 -9.61
CA LEU A 216 17.47 0.35 -10.88
C LEU A 216 17.36 1.87 -10.72
N THR A 217 18.32 2.60 -11.27
CA THR A 217 18.29 4.07 -11.37
C THR A 217 17.80 4.55 -12.74
N SER A 218 17.86 3.68 -13.74
CA SER A 218 17.28 3.84 -15.08
C SER A 218 16.73 2.51 -15.58
N VAL A 219 15.79 2.56 -16.53
CA VAL A 219 15.28 1.35 -17.19
C VAL A 219 16.32 0.86 -18.20
N PRO A 220 16.74 -0.42 -18.15
CA PRO A 220 17.66 -0.99 -19.15
C PRO A 220 17.07 -0.88 -20.56
N ALA A 221 17.87 -0.46 -21.54
CA ALA A 221 17.40 -0.26 -22.91
C ALA A 221 16.87 -1.56 -23.55
N GLU A 222 17.41 -2.70 -23.10
CA GLU A 222 17.05 -4.05 -23.53
C GLU A 222 15.58 -4.40 -23.23
N VAL A 223 14.94 -3.71 -22.27
CA VAL A 223 13.49 -3.86 -22.03
C VAL A 223 12.70 -3.52 -23.29
N PHE A 224 13.08 -2.47 -24.01
CA PHE A 224 12.35 -1.94 -25.14
C PHE A 224 12.55 -2.74 -26.44
N ASP A 225 13.56 -3.61 -26.47
CA ASP A 225 13.76 -4.58 -27.55
C ASP A 225 12.68 -5.68 -27.55
N ASN A 226 12.04 -5.93 -26.40
CA ASN A 226 11.02 -6.97 -26.24
C ASN A 226 9.61 -6.49 -26.62
N ARG A 227 9.36 -6.31 -27.92
CA ARG A 227 8.12 -5.71 -28.48
C ARG A 227 6.83 -6.46 -28.17
N ASP A 228 6.94 -7.73 -27.79
CA ASP A 228 5.78 -8.58 -27.48
C ASP A 228 5.32 -8.50 -26.02
N VAL A 229 6.04 -7.78 -25.16
CA VAL A 229 5.75 -7.69 -23.73
C VAL A 229 4.38 -7.05 -23.50
N GLN A 230 3.61 -7.68 -22.63
CA GLN A 230 2.26 -7.29 -22.24
C GLN A 230 2.22 -6.76 -20.81
N ARG A 231 3.14 -7.18 -19.93
CA ARG A 231 3.26 -6.66 -18.57
C ARG A 231 4.71 -6.24 -18.30
N LEU A 232 4.89 -4.99 -17.87
CA LEU A 232 6.18 -4.48 -17.43
C LEU A 232 6.09 -4.08 -15.96
N VAL A 233 6.87 -4.75 -15.12
CA VAL A 233 6.98 -4.46 -13.69
C VAL A 233 8.33 -3.81 -13.41
N LEU A 234 8.28 -2.59 -12.89
CA LEU A 234 9.42 -1.76 -12.52
C LEU A 234 9.30 -1.24 -11.08
N SER A 235 8.41 -1.84 -10.28
CA SER A 235 8.11 -1.43 -8.90
C SER A 235 9.31 -1.53 -7.97
N ASN A 236 9.30 -0.72 -6.90
CA ASN A 236 10.34 -0.75 -5.84
C ASN A 236 11.76 -0.56 -6.39
N ASN A 237 11.96 0.46 -7.21
CA ASN A 237 13.27 0.84 -7.74
C ASN A 237 13.60 2.29 -7.36
N ARG A 238 14.64 2.86 -7.97
CA ARG A 238 15.10 4.25 -7.75
C ARG A 238 15.01 5.06 -9.05
N LEU A 239 14.04 4.73 -9.91
CA LEU A 239 13.88 5.35 -11.22
C LEU A 239 13.46 6.80 -11.06
N LYS A 240 14.17 7.71 -11.73
CA LYS A 240 13.84 9.14 -11.77
C LYS A 240 13.00 9.53 -12.99
N SER A 241 13.10 8.74 -14.06
CA SER A 241 12.37 8.92 -15.30
C SER A 241 12.19 7.59 -16.01
N ILE A 242 11.23 7.54 -16.93
CA ILE A 242 11.06 6.45 -17.90
C ILE A 242 11.45 6.98 -19.28
N PRO A 243 12.29 6.26 -20.04
CA PRO A 243 12.68 6.64 -21.40
C PRO A 243 11.49 6.70 -22.38
N GLU A 244 11.58 7.54 -23.42
CA GLU A 244 10.55 7.67 -24.48
C GLU A 244 10.41 6.36 -25.30
N GLU A 245 11.43 5.52 -25.27
CA GLU A 245 11.44 4.17 -25.84
C GLU A 245 10.35 3.28 -25.26
N ILE A 246 9.70 3.62 -24.13
CA ILE A 246 8.51 2.91 -23.66
C ILE A 246 7.40 2.83 -24.72
N GLY A 247 7.31 3.83 -25.60
CA GLY A 247 6.40 3.83 -26.75
C GLY A 247 6.64 2.68 -27.73
N GLN A 248 7.74 1.94 -27.61
CA GLN A 248 8.05 0.77 -28.43
C GLN A 248 7.23 -0.47 -28.05
N LEU A 249 6.71 -0.53 -26.81
CA LEU A 249 6.02 -1.69 -26.25
C LEU A 249 4.54 -1.71 -26.62
N GLN A 250 4.25 -1.87 -27.90
CA GLN A 250 2.90 -1.71 -28.47
C GLN A 250 1.87 -2.76 -27.96
N LYS A 251 2.32 -3.88 -27.39
CA LYS A 251 1.44 -4.91 -26.79
C LYS A 251 1.20 -4.73 -25.30
N LEU A 252 1.74 -3.67 -24.68
CA LEU A 252 1.67 -3.45 -23.24
C LEU A 252 0.21 -3.27 -22.77
N GLN A 253 -0.17 -4.07 -21.78
CA GLN A 253 -1.49 -4.09 -21.15
C GLN A 253 -1.43 -3.64 -19.68
N ARG A 254 -0.29 -3.88 -19.03
CA ARG A 254 -0.09 -3.58 -17.60
C ARG A 254 1.29 -2.99 -17.35
N LEU A 255 1.33 -1.83 -16.69
CA LEU A 255 2.54 -1.11 -16.33
C LEU A 255 2.55 -0.83 -14.83
N GLU A 256 3.54 -1.39 -14.11
CA GLU A 256 3.72 -1.18 -12.67
C GLU A 256 5.00 -0.39 -12.43
N LEU A 257 4.85 0.83 -11.89
CA LEU A 257 5.91 1.81 -11.66
C LEU A 257 5.90 2.32 -10.21
N ASN A 258 5.14 1.70 -9.32
CA ASN A 258 4.98 2.13 -7.94
C ASN A 258 6.27 2.04 -7.12
N ASN A 259 6.39 2.85 -6.08
CA ASN A 259 7.58 2.94 -5.22
C ASN A 259 8.85 3.25 -6.02
N ASN A 260 8.86 4.41 -6.67
CA ASN A 260 10.00 4.94 -7.42
C ASN A 260 10.22 6.44 -7.08
N LEU A 261 11.05 7.14 -7.86
CA LEU A 261 11.36 8.55 -7.68
C LEU A 261 10.93 9.38 -8.91
N LEU A 262 9.90 8.93 -9.64
CA LEU A 262 9.47 9.55 -10.89
C LEU A 262 8.88 10.93 -10.62
N THR A 263 9.39 11.95 -11.30
CA THR A 263 8.82 13.32 -11.26
C THR A 263 7.92 13.62 -12.44
N GLN A 264 8.05 12.85 -13.52
CA GLN A 264 7.23 12.95 -14.72
C GLN A 264 7.15 11.59 -15.44
N LEU A 265 6.16 11.46 -16.31
CA LEU A 265 6.05 10.38 -17.27
C LEU A 265 6.40 10.85 -18.69
N PRO A 266 7.00 10.00 -19.53
CA PRO A 266 7.32 10.34 -20.92
C PRO A 266 6.07 10.49 -21.77
N GLN A 267 6.15 11.32 -22.81
CA GLN A 267 5.02 11.60 -23.69
C GLN A 267 4.61 10.35 -24.48
N ALA A 268 5.57 9.47 -24.80
CA ALA A 268 5.34 8.22 -25.51
C ALA A 268 4.37 7.25 -24.81
N ILE A 269 4.07 7.40 -23.51
CA ILE A 269 3.00 6.60 -22.88
C ILE A 269 1.64 6.86 -23.55
N THR A 270 1.42 8.08 -24.04
CA THR A 270 0.18 8.47 -24.72
C THR A 270 0.08 7.98 -26.17
N THR A 271 1.18 7.44 -26.72
CA THR A 271 1.25 6.86 -28.07
C THR A 271 1.15 5.34 -28.07
N LEU A 272 1.17 4.71 -26.88
CA LEU A 272 0.89 3.28 -26.74
C LEU A 272 -0.52 2.97 -27.29
N PRO A 273 -0.72 1.80 -27.92
CA PRO A 273 -2.00 1.47 -28.53
C PRO A 273 -3.12 1.55 -27.51
N THR A 274 -4.06 2.43 -27.82
CA THR A 274 -5.22 2.74 -26.99
C THR A 274 -6.10 1.52 -26.72
N CYS A 275 -5.90 0.43 -27.48
CA CYS A 275 -6.62 -0.84 -27.37
C CYS A 275 -6.08 -1.80 -26.30
N ASN A 276 -4.86 -1.60 -25.78
CA ASN A 276 -4.19 -2.64 -24.98
C ASN A 276 -4.01 -2.26 -23.49
N LEU A 277 -3.58 -1.03 -23.20
CA LEU A 277 -3.18 -0.64 -21.84
C LEU A 277 -4.39 -0.46 -20.92
N GLN A 278 -4.51 -1.35 -19.94
CA GLN A 278 -5.65 -1.46 -19.01
C GLN A 278 -5.30 -1.12 -17.56
N TYR A 279 -4.03 -1.28 -17.18
CA TYR A 279 -3.57 -1.07 -15.81
C TYR A 279 -2.30 -0.23 -15.78
N ILE A 280 -2.33 0.84 -14.98
CA ILE A 280 -1.17 1.66 -14.66
C ILE A 280 -1.14 1.89 -13.15
N ASP A 281 -0.01 1.56 -12.53
CA ASP A 281 0.27 1.90 -11.13
C ASP A 281 1.51 2.78 -11.03
N LEU A 282 1.31 3.99 -10.54
CA LEU A 282 2.27 5.06 -10.37
C LEU A 282 2.38 5.48 -8.90
N SER A 283 1.83 4.68 -7.99
CA SER A 283 1.74 5.04 -6.58
C SER A 283 3.12 5.22 -5.94
N TYR A 284 3.24 6.04 -4.90
CA TYR A 284 4.52 6.27 -4.19
C TYR A 284 5.62 6.75 -5.14
N ASN A 285 5.38 7.88 -5.79
CA ASN A 285 6.30 8.58 -6.67
C ASN A 285 6.30 10.09 -6.33
N LYS A 286 6.78 10.94 -7.23
CA LYS A 286 6.87 12.40 -7.07
C LYS A 286 6.20 13.13 -8.24
N LEU A 287 5.15 12.55 -8.82
CA LEU A 287 4.44 13.11 -9.96
C LEU A 287 3.56 14.29 -9.54
N GLU A 288 3.66 15.40 -10.27
CA GLU A 288 2.79 16.57 -10.11
C GLU A 288 1.59 16.54 -11.06
N THR A 289 1.75 15.92 -12.24
CA THR A 289 0.72 15.81 -13.27
C THR A 289 0.94 14.57 -14.15
N LEU A 290 -0.02 14.27 -15.02
CA LEU A 290 0.06 13.27 -16.08
C LEU A 290 0.40 13.94 -17.43
N PRO A 291 1.00 13.23 -18.39
CA PRO A 291 1.40 13.82 -19.68
C PRO A 291 0.18 14.21 -20.54
N ASP A 292 0.35 15.23 -21.38
CA ASP A 292 -0.72 15.76 -22.23
C ASP A 292 -1.33 14.67 -23.13
N GLY A 293 -2.65 14.59 -23.20
CA GLY A 293 -3.32 13.58 -24.00
C GLY A 293 -3.36 12.18 -23.35
N PHE A 294 -3.13 12.07 -22.04
CA PHE A 294 -3.35 10.85 -21.27
C PHE A 294 -4.75 10.23 -21.48
N SER A 295 -5.75 11.08 -21.76
CA SER A 295 -7.12 10.68 -22.13
C SER A 295 -7.23 9.78 -23.37
N ARG A 296 -6.16 9.61 -24.15
CA ARG A 296 -6.10 8.69 -25.30
C ARG A 296 -6.13 7.22 -24.88
N LEU A 297 -5.75 6.89 -23.64
CA LEU A 297 -5.72 5.52 -23.11
C LEU A 297 -7.12 4.96 -22.81
N LYS A 298 -7.99 4.87 -23.83
CA LYS A 298 -9.43 4.61 -23.68
C LYS A 298 -9.80 3.27 -23.04
N GLN A 299 -8.89 2.30 -23.05
CA GLN A 299 -9.10 0.99 -22.40
C GLN A 299 -8.60 0.93 -20.95
N LEU A 300 -8.08 2.04 -20.40
CA LEU A 300 -7.58 2.05 -19.03
C LEU A 300 -8.72 1.79 -18.04
N ARG A 301 -8.55 0.74 -17.22
CA ARG A 301 -9.50 0.30 -16.18
C ARG A 301 -9.01 0.62 -14.78
N TYR A 302 -7.70 0.61 -14.59
CA TYR A 302 -7.07 0.79 -13.29
C TYR A 302 -6.01 1.87 -13.37
N LEU A 303 -6.20 2.94 -12.59
CA LEU A 303 -5.23 4.01 -12.44
C LEU A 303 -4.95 4.23 -10.95
N TYR A 304 -3.73 3.93 -10.54
CA TYR A 304 -3.24 4.21 -9.20
C TYR A 304 -2.17 5.30 -9.26
N ILE A 305 -2.43 6.43 -8.61
CA ILE A 305 -1.53 7.58 -8.48
C ILE A 305 -1.41 8.02 -7.01
N ARG A 306 -1.68 7.10 -6.08
CA ARG A 306 -1.61 7.33 -4.63
C ARG A 306 -0.21 7.80 -4.22
N ASN A 307 -0.10 8.65 -3.19
CA ASN A 307 1.18 9.10 -2.63
C ASN A 307 2.11 9.68 -3.69
N ASN A 308 1.67 10.80 -4.24
CA ASN A 308 2.40 11.63 -5.20
C ASN A 308 2.26 13.10 -4.74
N VAL A 309 2.43 14.06 -5.64
CA VAL A 309 2.31 15.49 -5.34
C VAL A 309 1.26 16.18 -6.22
N PHE A 310 0.22 15.44 -6.64
CA PHE A 310 -0.89 15.99 -7.41
C PHE A 310 -1.70 16.99 -6.58
N LYS A 311 -1.88 18.20 -7.11
CA LYS A 311 -2.73 19.24 -6.50
C LYS A 311 -4.18 19.20 -6.99
N GLU A 312 -4.36 18.68 -8.20
CA GLU A 312 -5.64 18.44 -8.84
C GLU A 312 -5.54 17.17 -9.70
N ILE A 313 -6.68 16.55 -9.96
CA ILE A 313 -6.78 15.45 -10.93
C ILE A 313 -6.99 16.10 -12.30
N PRO A 314 -6.17 15.82 -13.32
CA PRO A 314 -6.37 16.38 -14.66
C PRO A 314 -7.76 16.03 -15.23
N GLU A 315 -8.46 16.98 -15.85
CA GLU A 315 -9.79 16.75 -16.44
C GLU A 315 -9.77 15.64 -17.50
N GLU A 316 -8.63 15.40 -18.14
CA GLU A 316 -8.38 14.34 -19.09
C GLU A 316 -8.68 12.95 -18.52
N VAL A 317 -8.43 12.73 -17.22
CA VAL A 317 -8.73 11.46 -16.54
C VAL A 317 -10.23 11.19 -16.56
N CYS A 318 -11.07 12.23 -16.47
CA CYS A 318 -12.53 12.10 -16.52
C CYS A 318 -13.04 11.62 -17.89
N SER A 319 -12.21 11.67 -18.94
CA SER A 319 -12.54 11.16 -20.28
C SER A 319 -12.22 9.67 -20.49
N LEU A 320 -11.75 8.97 -19.45
CA LEU A 320 -11.41 7.55 -19.46
C LEU A 320 -12.64 6.70 -19.05
N LEU A 321 -13.60 6.57 -19.95
CA LEU A 321 -14.92 5.98 -19.66
C LEU A 321 -14.91 4.49 -19.25
N GLN A 322 -13.80 3.79 -19.46
CA GLN A 322 -13.63 2.39 -19.03
C GLN A 322 -13.00 2.26 -17.64
N LEU A 323 -12.67 3.39 -16.99
CA LEU A 323 -12.00 3.38 -15.69
C LEU A 323 -12.93 2.82 -14.61
N GLN A 324 -12.46 1.78 -13.93
CA GLN A 324 -13.17 1.06 -12.88
C GLN A 324 -12.62 1.40 -11.49
N ILE A 325 -11.31 1.63 -11.39
CA ILE A 325 -10.63 2.00 -10.15
C ILE A 325 -9.77 3.23 -10.40
N LEU A 326 -9.96 4.23 -9.54
CA LEU A 326 -9.14 5.43 -9.46
C LEU A 326 -8.66 5.61 -8.02
N SER A 327 -7.36 5.48 -7.81
CA SER A 327 -6.75 5.66 -6.49
C SER A 327 -5.83 6.88 -6.50
N VAL A 328 -6.21 7.92 -5.77
CA VAL A 328 -5.52 9.21 -5.71
C VAL A 328 -5.17 9.67 -4.30
N GLY A 329 -5.39 8.82 -3.29
CA GLY A 329 -5.11 9.15 -1.89
C GLY A 329 -3.64 9.55 -1.62
N ASP A 330 -3.37 10.07 -0.43
CA ASP A 330 -2.06 10.64 -0.04
C ASP A 330 -1.53 11.70 -1.04
N ASN A 331 -2.41 12.50 -1.65
CA ASN A 331 -2.03 13.63 -2.50
C ASN A 331 -2.61 14.93 -1.94
N PRO A 332 -1.95 16.09 -2.11
CA PRO A 332 -2.44 17.39 -1.65
C PRO A 332 -3.60 17.94 -2.50
N LEU A 333 -4.60 17.10 -2.81
CA LEU A 333 -5.80 17.44 -3.57
C LEU A 333 -6.73 18.30 -2.74
N LYS A 334 -7.19 19.41 -3.31
CA LYS A 334 -8.16 20.32 -2.67
C LYS A 334 -9.58 20.20 -3.22
N CYS A 335 -9.72 19.76 -4.46
CA CYS A 335 -11.01 19.57 -5.13
C CYS A 335 -10.93 18.40 -6.12
N LEU A 336 -12.10 17.84 -6.42
CA LEU A 336 -12.28 16.90 -7.52
C LEU A 336 -12.79 17.65 -8.76
N PRO A 337 -12.45 17.22 -9.98
CA PRO A 337 -12.95 17.86 -11.20
C PRO A 337 -14.47 17.73 -11.31
N ASP A 338 -15.15 18.77 -11.82
CA ASP A 338 -16.60 18.76 -12.00
C ASP A 338 -17.07 17.68 -12.99
N LYS A 339 -16.20 17.32 -13.94
CA LYS A 339 -16.45 16.27 -14.94
C LYS A 339 -16.26 14.85 -14.41
N ILE A 340 -15.88 14.65 -13.15
CA ILE A 340 -15.65 13.29 -12.61
C ILE A 340 -16.87 12.38 -12.76
N SER A 341 -18.08 12.95 -12.75
CA SER A 341 -19.34 12.23 -12.99
C SER A 341 -19.45 11.56 -14.37
N GLN A 342 -18.58 11.90 -15.33
CA GLN A 342 -18.47 11.19 -16.60
C GLN A 342 -17.93 9.76 -16.46
N LEU A 343 -17.22 9.46 -15.36
CA LEU A 343 -16.68 8.14 -15.04
C LEU A 343 -17.77 7.19 -14.51
N THR A 344 -18.80 6.97 -15.33
CA THR A 344 -19.98 6.17 -14.98
C THR A 344 -19.67 4.68 -14.73
N GLY A 345 -18.54 4.19 -15.22
CA GLY A 345 -18.04 2.83 -14.96
C GLY A 345 -17.19 2.70 -13.69
N LEU A 346 -16.97 3.78 -12.93
CA LEU A 346 -16.10 3.77 -11.76
C LEU A 346 -16.77 3.04 -10.59
N THR A 347 -16.15 1.95 -10.16
CA THR A 347 -16.61 1.09 -9.06
C THR A 347 -15.88 1.37 -7.76
N ARG A 348 -14.66 1.89 -7.82
CA ARG A 348 -13.85 2.23 -6.66
C ARG A 348 -13.13 3.57 -6.81
N LEU A 349 -13.24 4.41 -5.78
CA LEU A 349 -12.54 5.68 -5.65
C LEU A 349 -11.84 5.73 -4.30
N ASP A 350 -10.52 5.91 -4.32
CA ASP A 350 -9.72 6.16 -3.11
C ASP A 350 -9.20 7.60 -3.12
N ILE A 351 -9.69 8.42 -2.19
CA ILE A 351 -9.36 9.85 -2.01
C ILE A 351 -8.97 10.16 -0.54
N ASP A 352 -8.49 9.14 0.17
CA ASP A 352 -8.07 9.25 1.57
C ASP A 352 -6.75 10.02 1.71
N ASN A 353 -6.51 10.64 2.88
CA ASN A 353 -5.34 11.46 3.19
C ASN A 353 -5.09 12.60 2.17
N CYS A 354 -6.16 13.24 1.71
CA CYS A 354 -6.10 14.41 0.84
C CYS A 354 -6.15 15.73 1.65
N GLN A 355 -6.40 16.86 0.98
CA GLN A 355 -6.46 18.19 1.59
C GLN A 355 -7.72 18.95 1.17
N PHE A 356 -8.86 18.25 1.07
CA PHE A 356 -10.13 18.88 0.71
C PHE A 356 -10.55 19.89 1.78
N ASP A 357 -11.04 21.05 1.35
CA ASP A 357 -11.52 22.07 2.30
C ASP A 357 -12.89 21.69 2.90
N GLU A 358 -13.73 21.00 2.11
CA GLU A 358 -15.04 20.48 2.49
C GLU A 358 -15.25 19.08 1.91
N PHE A 359 -16.37 18.43 2.25
CA PHE A 359 -16.74 17.16 1.64
C PHE A 359 -16.84 17.29 0.10
N PRO A 360 -16.13 16.46 -0.68
CA PRO A 360 -16.14 16.54 -2.14
C PRO A 360 -17.47 16.04 -2.72
N ARG A 361 -18.45 16.94 -2.85
CA ARG A 361 -19.81 16.64 -3.33
C ARG A 361 -19.85 16.01 -4.73
N GLN A 362 -18.79 16.20 -5.53
CA GLN A 362 -18.65 15.56 -6.83
C GLN A 362 -18.70 14.03 -6.75
N VAL A 363 -18.24 13.42 -5.65
CA VAL A 363 -18.31 11.96 -5.44
C VAL A 363 -19.75 11.46 -5.43
N LEU A 364 -20.69 12.27 -4.95
CA LEU A 364 -22.12 11.92 -4.84
C LEU A 364 -22.81 11.75 -6.19
N GLN A 365 -22.15 12.12 -7.29
CA GLN A 365 -22.63 11.95 -8.65
C GLN A 365 -22.23 10.58 -9.24
N LEU A 366 -21.35 9.83 -8.56
CA LEU A 366 -20.84 8.53 -9.01
C LEU A 366 -21.70 7.39 -8.44
N GLU A 367 -22.96 7.32 -8.86
CA GLU A 367 -23.96 6.37 -8.33
C GLU A 367 -23.60 4.88 -8.57
N GLY A 368 -22.65 4.61 -9.47
CA GLY A 368 -22.09 3.28 -9.72
C GLY A 368 -21.02 2.81 -8.74
N LEU A 369 -20.59 3.64 -7.77
CA LEU A 369 -19.55 3.29 -6.81
C LEU A 369 -19.97 2.14 -5.88
N ASN A 370 -19.08 1.17 -5.73
CA ASN A 370 -19.14 0.09 -4.76
C ASN A 370 -18.23 0.34 -3.56
N THR A 371 -17.08 0.98 -3.78
CA THR A 371 -16.08 1.23 -2.74
C THR A 371 -15.67 2.69 -2.75
N LEU A 372 -15.84 3.36 -1.62
CA LEU A 372 -15.38 4.73 -1.41
C LEU A 372 -14.47 4.76 -0.19
N HIS A 373 -13.17 4.96 -0.43
CA HIS A 373 -12.22 5.26 0.62
C HIS A 373 -11.95 6.75 0.63
N MET A 374 -12.26 7.39 1.74
CA MET A 374 -12.03 8.82 1.89
C MET A 374 -11.52 9.18 3.27
N GLY A 375 -10.96 8.26 4.06
CA GLY A 375 -10.42 8.59 5.39
C GLY A 375 -9.50 9.82 5.40
N ASN A 376 -9.59 10.66 6.42
CA ASN A 376 -8.77 11.87 6.58
C ASN A 376 -8.78 12.80 5.34
N TRP A 377 -9.92 12.91 4.64
CA TRP A 377 -10.02 13.67 3.38
C TRP A 377 -9.67 15.15 3.52
N ALA A 378 -9.94 15.77 4.68
CA ALA A 378 -9.72 17.20 4.90
C ALA A 378 -8.32 17.56 5.45
N GLY A 379 -7.50 16.54 5.74
CA GLY A 379 -6.27 16.64 6.49
C GLY A 379 -6.49 16.61 8.02
N GLU A 380 -5.42 16.30 8.75
CA GLU A 380 -5.48 15.94 10.17
C GLU A 380 -6.21 16.99 11.04
N GLY A 381 -7.15 16.50 11.85
CA GLY A 381 -7.74 17.28 12.95
C GLY A 381 -8.82 18.29 12.57
N LYS A 382 -9.13 18.46 11.28
CA LYS A 382 -10.23 19.33 10.83
C LYS A 382 -11.59 18.68 11.10
N PRO A 383 -12.56 19.42 11.67
CA PRO A 383 -13.91 18.91 11.80
C PRO A 383 -14.53 18.79 10.41
N SER A 384 -14.92 17.59 10.05
CA SER A 384 -15.56 17.32 8.76
C SER A 384 -17.02 16.96 8.97
N LEU A 385 -17.83 17.12 7.92
CA LEU A 385 -19.23 16.73 7.90
C LEU A 385 -19.48 15.93 6.63
N VAL A 386 -20.28 14.87 6.75
CA VAL A 386 -20.78 14.11 5.61
C VAL A 386 -22.18 14.66 5.28
N PRO A 387 -22.49 15.00 4.01
CA PRO A 387 -23.81 15.49 3.62
C PRO A 387 -24.86 14.36 3.60
N GLU A 388 -26.13 14.72 3.82
CA GLU A 388 -27.28 13.80 3.72
C GLU A 388 -27.40 13.13 2.35
N ASP A 389 -26.99 13.83 1.30
CA ASP A 389 -27.01 13.36 -0.10
C ASP A 389 -26.08 12.14 -0.35
N ILE A 390 -25.33 11.66 0.67
CA ILE A 390 -24.55 10.41 0.59
C ILE A 390 -25.43 9.20 0.27
N SER A 391 -26.72 9.23 0.62
CA SER A 391 -27.67 8.15 0.32
C SER A 391 -27.91 7.93 -1.19
N ARG A 392 -27.44 8.84 -2.05
CA ARG A 392 -27.45 8.66 -3.50
C ARG A 392 -26.58 7.49 -3.96
N LEU A 393 -25.55 7.13 -3.21
CA LEU A 393 -24.62 6.05 -3.53
C LEU A 393 -25.20 4.67 -3.16
N LYS A 394 -26.34 4.30 -3.75
CA LYS A 394 -27.11 3.11 -3.35
C LYS A 394 -26.39 1.77 -3.53
N ASN A 395 -25.40 1.72 -4.42
CA ASN A 395 -24.61 0.52 -4.70
C ASN A 395 -23.39 0.37 -3.78
N LEU A 396 -23.19 1.31 -2.84
CA LEU A 396 -22.01 1.35 -2.01
C LEU A 396 -21.99 0.19 -1.02
N GLN A 397 -20.92 -0.60 -1.10
CA GLN A 397 -20.66 -1.76 -0.26
C GLN A 397 -19.59 -1.48 0.80
N VAL A 398 -18.63 -0.60 0.49
CA VAL A 398 -17.54 -0.23 1.41
C VAL A 398 -17.47 1.29 1.50
N LEU A 399 -17.55 1.81 2.73
CA LEU A 399 -17.40 3.22 3.04
C LEU A 399 -16.34 3.39 4.14
N ASP A 400 -15.22 4.01 3.79
CA ASP A 400 -14.17 4.35 4.74
C ASP A 400 -14.08 5.87 4.96
N LEU A 401 -14.35 6.25 6.20
CA LEU A 401 -14.36 7.62 6.75
C LEU A 401 -13.44 7.73 7.98
N GLN A 402 -12.39 6.89 8.07
CA GLN A 402 -11.47 6.90 9.20
C GLN A 402 -10.74 8.24 9.36
N GLU A 403 -10.35 8.60 10.58
CA GLU A 403 -9.51 9.76 10.89
C GLU A 403 -10.01 11.13 10.35
N SER A 404 -11.30 11.26 10.09
CA SER A 404 -11.89 12.44 9.45
C SER A 404 -12.42 13.51 10.41
N GLY A 405 -12.21 13.33 11.72
CA GLY A 405 -12.66 14.27 12.74
C GLY A 405 -14.18 14.34 12.92
N LEU A 406 -14.91 13.28 12.53
CA LEU A 406 -16.37 13.20 12.60
C LEU A 406 -16.86 13.07 14.05
N GLU A 407 -17.94 13.80 14.37
CA GLU A 407 -18.64 13.72 15.66
C GLU A 407 -20.01 13.04 15.53
N SER A 408 -20.61 13.07 14.33
CA SER A 408 -21.89 12.45 13.99
C SER A 408 -21.88 11.91 12.56
N LEU A 409 -22.88 11.08 12.24
CA LEU A 409 -23.18 10.63 10.88
C LEU A 409 -24.56 11.18 10.45
N PRO A 410 -24.75 11.57 9.18
CA PRO A 410 -26.05 11.99 8.65
C PRO A 410 -26.99 10.79 8.50
N ASP A 411 -28.29 11.04 8.48
CA ASP A 411 -29.31 9.98 8.34
C ASP A 411 -29.18 9.23 7.02
N GLY A 412 -28.72 9.90 5.97
CA GLY A 412 -28.43 9.33 4.66
C GLY A 412 -27.43 8.17 4.68
N VAL A 413 -26.51 8.08 5.66
CA VAL A 413 -25.65 6.88 5.80
C VAL A 413 -26.48 5.66 6.15
N GLY A 414 -27.51 5.80 6.99
CA GLY A 414 -28.41 4.72 7.37
C GLY A 414 -29.30 4.20 6.23
N GLU A 415 -29.38 4.93 5.11
CA GLU A 415 -30.12 4.54 3.91
C GLU A 415 -29.31 3.66 2.93
N LEU A 416 -28.01 3.48 3.18
CA LEU A 416 -27.11 2.69 2.35
C LEU A 416 -27.33 1.18 2.57
N SER A 417 -28.39 0.63 1.97
CA SER A 417 -28.82 -0.75 2.21
C SER A 417 -27.82 -1.82 1.76
N GLU A 418 -26.98 -1.53 0.77
CA GLU A 418 -25.97 -2.47 0.24
C GLU A 418 -24.65 -2.44 1.03
N LEU A 419 -24.53 -1.58 2.06
CA LEU A 419 -23.29 -1.39 2.79
C LEU A 419 -22.92 -2.65 3.59
N LEU A 420 -21.74 -3.19 3.30
CA LEU A 420 -21.17 -4.38 3.93
C LEU A 420 -20.06 -4.00 4.93
N GLU A 421 -19.35 -2.90 4.68
CA GLU A 421 -18.23 -2.43 5.49
C GLU A 421 -18.33 -0.93 5.73
N LEU A 422 -18.22 -0.55 7.00
CA LEU A 422 -18.16 0.84 7.44
C LEU A 422 -16.95 1.02 8.35
N ASN A 423 -16.00 1.83 7.91
CA ASN A 423 -14.87 2.25 8.72
C ASN A 423 -15.05 3.71 9.17
N ILE A 424 -15.21 3.91 10.47
CA ILE A 424 -15.26 5.22 11.13
C ILE A 424 -14.26 5.29 12.29
N ALA A 425 -13.18 4.51 12.21
CA ALA A 425 -12.12 4.52 13.21
C ALA A 425 -11.41 5.88 13.28
N GLY A 426 -10.79 6.21 14.41
CA GLY A 426 -9.98 7.44 14.55
C GLY A 426 -10.78 8.75 14.53
N ASN A 427 -12.09 8.69 14.78
CA ASN A 427 -12.97 9.87 14.81
C ASN A 427 -13.25 10.34 16.26
N ARG A 428 -14.25 11.19 16.44
CA ARG A 428 -14.60 11.82 17.73
C ARG A 428 -15.95 11.34 18.28
N PHE A 429 -16.44 10.20 17.82
CA PHE A 429 -17.73 9.64 18.27
C PHE A 429 -17.70 9.30 19.76
N THR A 430 -18.71 9.77 20.49
CA THR A 430 -18.88 9.50 21.94
C THR A 430 -19.84 8.34 22.23
N SER A 431 -20.60 7.94 21.22
CA SER A 431 -21.51 6.80 21.22
C SER A 431 -21.56 6.19 19.81
N VAL A 432 -22.06 4.97 19.68
CA VAL A 432 -22.29 4.35 18.37
C VAL A 432 -23.47 5.09 17.68
N PRO A 433 -23.27 5.67 16.49
CA PRO A 433 -24.35 6.36 15.75
C PRO A 433 -25.59 5.50 15.55
N GLU A 434 -26.78 6.05 15.79
CA GLU A 434 -28.05 5.32 15.66
C GLU A 434 -28.32 4.87 14.21
N GLN A 435 -27.82 5.62 13.24
CA GLN A 435 -27.93 5.35 11.80
C GLN A 435 -27.35 3.97 11.44
N ILE A 436 -26.32 3.50 12.15
CA ILE A 436 -25.72 2.17 11.94
C ILE A 436 -26.74 1.06 12.19
N MET A 437 -27.75 1.29 13.03
CA MET A 437 -28.80 0.31 13.31
C MET A 437 -29.73 0.06 12.11
N ASN A 438 -29.74 0.95 11.12
CA ASN A 438 -30.54 0.82 9.91
C ASN A 438 -29.81 0.01 8.81
N LEU A 439 -28.50 -0.20 8.95
CA LEU A 439 -27.66 -0.93 7.99
C LEU A 439 -27.88 -2.45 8.12
N SER A 440 -28.83 -2.98 7.36
CA SER A 440 -29.25 -4.39 7.49
C SER A 440 -28.22 -5.43 7.01
N ASN A 441 -27.34 -5.06 6.08
CA ASN A 441 -26.37 -5.97 5.44
C ASN A 441 -24.93 -5.83 5.96
N ILE A 442 -24.69 -4.94 6.91
CA ILE A 442 -23.35 -4.66 7.42
C ILE A 442 -22.71 -5.90 8.06
N ARG A 443 -21.47 -6.17 7.67
CA ARG A 443 -20.67 -7.31 8.11
C ARG A 443 -19.43 -6.91 8.87
N GLN A 444 -18.85 -5.76 8.52
CA GLN A 444 -17.63 -5.24 9.13
C GLN A 444 -17.87 -3.82 9.62
N LEU A 445 -17.56 -3.56 10.89
CA LEU A 445 -17.74 -2.25 11.49
C LEU A 445 -16.50 -1.85 12.31
N TYR A 446 -15.76 -0.88 11.81
CA TYR A 446 -14.56 -0.38 12.49
C TYR A 446 -14.86 0.93 13.22
N LEU A 447 -14.82 0.86 14.55
CA LEU A 447 -15.12 1.93 15.51
C LEU A 447 -13.92 2.26 16.40
N SER A 448 -12.74 1.71 16.12
CA SER A 448 -11.58 1.87 16.98
C SER A 448 -11.06 3.30 17.05
N TYR A 449 -10.29 3.62 18.09
CA TYR A 449 -9.72 4.96 18.27
C TYR A 449 -10.77 6.10 18.30
N ASN A 450 -11.92 5.86 18.92
CA ASN A 450 -12.96 6.86 19.15
C ASN A 450 -13.07 7.20 20.66
N ARG A 451 -14.13 7.91 21.04
CA ARG A 451 -14.45 8.29 22.43
C ARG A 451 -15.70 7.56 22.94
N ILE A 452 -16.01 6.39 22.38
CA ILE A 452 -17.21 5.64 22.71
C ILE A 452 -17.09 5.07 24.11
N SER A 453 -18.04 5.42 24.97
CA SER A 453 -18.06 4.94 26.36
C SER A 453 -18.98 3.74 26.56
N HIS A 454 -20.04 3.62 25.77
CA HIS A 454 -21.04 2.57 25.94
C HIS A 454 -21.54 2.05 24.59
N LEU A 455 -21.70 0.73 24.45
CA LEU A 455 -22.37 0.13 23.30
C LEU A 455 -23.89 -0.02 23.56
N PRO A 456 -24.75 0.33 22.58
CA PRO A 456 -26.20 0.20 22.73
C PRO A 456 -26.64 -1.27 22.67
N LEU A 457 -27.61 -1.66 23.50
CA LEU A 457 -28.18 -3.03 23.49
C LEU A 457 -28.79 -3.41 22.14
N ASN A 458 -29.26 -2.44 21.36
CA ASN A 458 -29.85 -2.68 20.05
C ASN A 458 -28.84 -3.15 19.00
N LEU A 459 -27.54 -2.97 19.23
CA LEU A 459 -26.47 -3.50 18.40
C LEU A 459 -26.59 -5.02 18.23
N SER A 460 -27.08 -5.73 19.27
CA SER A 460 -27.35 -7.18 19.24
C SER A 460 -28.30 -7.64 18.13
N ARG A 461 -29.07 -6.73 17.50
CA ARG A 461 -29.99 -7.03 16.39
C ARG A 461 -29.27 -7.20 15.05
N MET A 462 -28.01 -6.78 14.95
CA MET A 462 -27.25 -6.81 13.70
C MET A 462 -26.77 -8.23 13.41
N ALA A 463 -27.65 -9.04 12.80
CA ALA A 463 -27.44 -10.47 12.61
C ALA A 463 -26.31 -10.82 11.61
N GLN A 464 -25.97 -9.90 10.70
CA GLN A 464 -24.94 -10.09 9.68
C GLN A 464 -23.55 -9.60 10.11
N LEU A 465 -23.44 -8.93 11.27
CA LEU A 465 -22.17 -8.36 11.75
C LEU A 465 -21.23 -9.49 12.18
N VAL A 466 -20.15 -9.66 11.40
CA VAL A 466 -19.12 -10.70 11.62
C VAL A 466 -17.93 -10.13 12.36
N ASP A 467 -17.49 -8.93 11.96
CA ASP A 467 -16.32 -8.28 12.51
C ASP A 467 -16.65 -6.88 13.02
N MET A 468 -16.14 -6.55 14.20
CA MET A 468 -16.39 -5.28 14.86
C MET A 468 -15.18 -4.90 15.71
N ASP A 469 -14.42 -3.93 15.25
CA ASP A 469 -13.29 -3.38 16.00
C ASP A 469 -13.75 -2.17 16.83
N ILE A 470 -13.83 -2.34 18.14
CA ILE A 470 -14.13 -1.28 19.12
C ILE A 470 -12.90 -0.92 19.97
N SER A 471 -11.71 -1.41 19.59
CA SER A 471 -10.49 -1.23 20.37
C SER A 471 -10.15 0.25 20.56
N ARG A 472 -9.39 0.57 21.60
CA ARG A 472 -8.94 1.94 21.89
C ARG A 472 -10.08 2.95 22.06
N ASN A 473 -11.18 2.51 22.65
CA ASN A 473 -12.27 3.36 23.14
C ASN A 473 -12.31 3.33 24.67
N PRO A 474 -12.74 4.41 25.35
CA PRO A 474 -12.90 4.46 26.80
C PRO A 474 -14.20 3.73 27.25
N LEU A 475 -14.35 2.47 26.85
CA LEU A 475 -15.57 1.68 27.12
C LEU A 475 -15.70 1.36 28.61
N THR A 476 -16.81 1.77 29.19
CA THR A 476 -17.30 1.32 30.50
C THR A 476 -18.29 0.17 30.36
N TYR A 477 -18.91 0.01 29.19
CA TYR A 477 -19.86 -1.06 28.90
C TYR A 477 -19.87 -1.45 27.40
N PRO A 478 -19.73 -2.73 27.03
CA PRO A 478 -19.51 -3.90 27.88
C PRO A 478 -18.17 -3.87 28.64
N PRO A 479 -18.02 -4.68 29.70
CA PRO A 479 -16.76 -4.81 30.43
C PRO A 479 -15.56 -5.14 29.52
N PRO A 480 -14.35 -4.64 29.79
CA PRO A 480 -13.18 -4.84 28.93
C PRO A 480 -12.86 -6.30 28.62
N ASP A 481 -13.06 -7.21 29.57
CA ASP A 481 -12.82 -8.65 29.42
C ASP A 481 -13.78 -9.34 28.43
N VAL A 482 -14.97 -8.76 28.22
CA VAL A 482 -15.91 -9.18 27.17
C VAL A 482 -15.44 -8.64 25.82
N CYS A 483 -15.00 -7.38 25.78
CA CYS A 483 -14.54 -6.72 24.56
C CYS A 483 -13.29 -7.38 23.97
N GLU A 484 -12.37 -7.88 24.80
CA GLU A 484 -11.14 -8.57 24.36
C GLU A 484 -11.39 -9.95 23.71
N LYS A 485 -12.56 -10.56 23.95
CA LYS A 485 -12.92 -11.89 23.43
C LYS A 485 -13.54 -11.85 22.03
N GLY A 486 -13.62 -10.67 21.41
CA GLY A 486 -14.08 -10.47 20.04
C GLY A 486 -15.61 -10.34 19.87
N THR A 487 -16.00 -10.06 18.63
CA THR A 487 -17.36 -9.63 18.22
C THR A 487 -18.46 -10.57 18.67
N ALA A 488 -18.30 -11.89 18.49
CA ALA A 488 -19.33 -12.86 18.86
C ALA A 488 -19.69 -12.80 20.35
N THR A 489 -18.66 -12.72 21.21
CA THR A 489 -18.84 -12.65 22.67
C THR A 489 -19.55 -11.35 23.10
N ILE A 490 -19.20 -10.23 22.46
CA ILE A 490 -19.83 -8.93 22.69
C ILE A 490 -21.32 -8.99 22.31
N MET A 491 -21.62 -9.53 21.13
CA MET A 491 -22.99 -9.62 20.62
C MET A 491 -23.87 -10.52 21.49
N ASP A 492 -23.34 -11.65 21.96
CA ASP A 492 -24.04 -12.54 22.89
C ASP A 492 -24.28 -11.89 24.26
N PHE A 493 -23.30 -11.17 24.78
CA PHE A 493 -23.44 -10.41 26.03
C PHE A 493 -24.55 -9.35 25.92
N LEU A 494 -24.55 -8.57 24.83
CA LEU A 494 -25.57 -7.54 24.59
C LEU A 494 -26.97 -8.16 24.39
N ARG A 495 -27.06 -9.30 23.70
CA ARG A 495 -28.32 -10.03 23.49
C ARG A 495 -28.91 -10.49 24.81
N ARG A 496 -28.13 -11.17 25.66
CA ARG A 496 -28.56 -11.61 27.00
C ARG A 496 -28.97 -10.43 27.87
N LYS A 497 -28.22 -9.33 27.86
CA LYS A 497 -28.58 -8.14 28.65
C LYS A 497 -29.84 -7.45 28.16
N LYS A 498 -30.12 -7.50 26.86
CA LYS A 498 -31.38 -7.02 26.29
C LYS A 498 -32.54 -7.92 26.73
N GLU A 499 -32.37 -9.24 26.67
CA GLU A 499 -33.34 -10.22 27.14
C GLU A 499 -33.61 -10.05 28.64
N ASP A 500 -32.57 -9.93 29.48
CA ASP A 500 -32.69 -9.61 30.92
C ASP A 500 -33.52 -8.34 31.15
N LYS A 501 -33.27 -7.29 30.37
CA LYS A 501 -33.96 -6.00 30.52
C LYS A 501 -35.44 -6.11 30.15
N GLU A 502 -35.78 -6.80 29.07
CA GLU A 502 -37.16 -7.05 28.69
C GLU A 502 -37.85 -7.99 29.67
N LEU A 503 -37.18 -9.05 30.12
CA LEU A 503 -37.69 -9.98 31.12
C LEU A 503 -37.97 -9.28 32.45
N ARG A 504 -37.09 -8.38 32.91
CA ARG A 504 -37.33 -7.54 34.11
C ARG A 504 -38.55 -6.64 33.97
N LYS A 505 -38.85 -6.13 32.77
CA LYS A 505 -40.10 -5.37 32.52
C LYS A 505 -41.32 -6.28 32.61
N LEU A 506 -41.24 -7.47 32.02
CA LEU A 506 -42.32 -8.47 32.09
C LEU A 506 -42.57 -8.92 33.53
N PHE A 507 -41.51 -9.17 34.31
CA PHE A 507 -41.60 -9.49 35.74
C PHE A 507 -42.19 -8.34 36.56
N SER A 508 -41.80 -7.10 36.29
CA SER A 508 -42.40 -5.92 36.93
C SER A 508 -43.89 -5.76 36.58
N HIS A 509 -44.32 -6.20 35.40
CA HIS A 509 -45.74 -6.21 35.03
C HIS A 509 -46.49 -7.37 35.69
N PHE A 510 -45.93 -8.57 35.64
CA PHE A 510 -46.47 -9.76 36.30
C PHE A 510 -46.63 -9.55 37.81
N SER A 511 -45.64 -8.94 38.45
CA SER A 511 -45.65 -8.69 39.89
C SER A 511 -46.77 -7.75 40.35
N GLN A 512 -47.33 -6.93 39.45
CA GLN A 512 -48.50 -6.07 39.77
C GLN A 512 -49.76 -6.88 40.05
N ASN A 513 -49.83 -8.12 39.56
CA ASN A 513 -51.00 -8.99 39.67
C ASN A 513 -50.87 -10.05 40.77
N VAL A 514 -49.73 -10.09 41.48
CA VAL A 514 -49.46 -11.00 42.60
C VAL A 514 -50.02 -10.41 43.90
N THR A 515 -50.86 -11.18 44.59
CA THR A 515 -51.45 -10.79 45.88
C THR A 515 -50.53 -11.11 47.05
N LYS A 516 -50.85 -10.58 48.25
CA LYS A 516 -50.00 -10.73 49.44
C LYS A 516 -49.76 -12.19 49.84
N ASP A 517 -50.79 -13.03 49.73
CA ASP A 517 -50.72 -14.43 50.16
C ASP A 517 -49.97 -15.30 49.12
N GLU A 518 -49.88 -14.84 47.87
CA GLU A 518 -49.21 -15.55 46.77
C GLU A 518 -47.69 -15.29 46.70
N VAL A 519 -47.14 -14.34 47.47
CA VAL A 519 -45.71 -13.99 47.43
C VAL A 519 -44.84 -15.10 48.02
N GLU A 520 -45.27 -15.71 49.12
CA GLU A 520 -44.53 -16.80 49.78
C GLU A 520 -44.56 -18.07 48.91
N ASP A 521 -45.71 -18.38 48.32
CA ASP A 521 -45.87 -19.49 47.39
C ASP A 521 -45.04 -19.29 46.11
N LEU A 522 -45.00 -18.07 45.56
CA LEU A 522 -44.14 -17.74 44.41
C LEU A 522 -42.65 -17.92 44.72
N ALA A 523 -42.21 -17.52 45.91
CA ALA A 523 -40.82 -17.71 46.34
C ALA A 523 -40.46 -19.19 46.55
N GLY A 524 -41.42 -19.99 47.05
CA GLY A 524 -41.30 -21.43 47.17
C GLY A 524 -41.23 -22.13 45.81
N ALA A 525 -42.11 -21.76 44.87
CA ALA A 525 -42.13 -22.29 43.50
C ALA A 525 -40.82 -22.02 42.74
N LEU A 526 -40.19 -20.87 42.98
CA LEU A 526 -38.94 -20.48 42.33
C LEU A 526 -37.68 -20.93 43.09
N GLY A 527 -37.84 -21.74 44.15
CA GLY A 527 -36.73 -22.39 44.85
C GLY A 527 -35.82 -21.46 45.65
N LEU A 528 -36.33 -20.32 46.12
CA LEU A 528 -35.54 -19.42 46.99
C LEU A 528 -35.31 -20.09 48.36
N SER A 529 -34.12 -19.87 48.93
CA SER A 529 -33.76 -20.42 50.23
C SER A 529 -34.54 -19.78 51.38
N ALA A 530 -34.65 -20.48 52.51
CA ALA A 530 -35.32 -19.97 53.73
C ALA A 530 -34.71 -18.65 54.25
N ASP A 531 -33.41 -18.45 54.04
CA ASP A 531 -32.70 -17.22 54.42
C ASP A 531 -33.08 -16.03 53.51
N GLU A 532 -33.32 -16.29 52.21
CA GLU A 532 -33.76 -15.27 51.25
C GLU A 532 -35.23 -14.87 51.48
N LEU A 533 -36.08 -15.83 51.82
CA LEU A 533 -37.46 -15.63 52.27
C LEU A 533 -37.53 -14.74 53.53
N SER A 534 -36.62 -14.92 54.49
CA SER A 534 -36.55 -14.10 55.70
C SER A 534 -36.21 -12.62 55.41
N THR A 535 -35.40 -12.38 54.37
CA THR A 535 -35.01 -11.03 53.92
C THR A 535 -36.19 -10.31 53.23
N ILE A 536 -37.02 -11.05 52.49
CA ILE A 536 -38.27 -10.55 51.89
C ILE A 536 -39.30 -10.22 52.97
N GLN A 537 -39.36 -11.03 54.04
CA GLN A 537 -40.25 -10.79 55.18
C GLN A 537 -39.77 -9.64 56.08
N ALA A 538 -38.48 -9.30 56.08
CA ALA A 538 -37.93 -8.16 56.82
C ALA A 538 -38.34 -6.79 56.24
N THR A 539 -38.75 -6.74 54.96
CA THR A 539 -39.24 -5.52 54.29
C THR A 539 -40.76 -5.31 54.47
N LYS A 540 -41.27 -5.43 55.71
CA LYS A 540 -42.72 -5.40 56.05
C LYS A 540 -43.50 -4.14 55.63
N THR A 541 -42.83 -3.09 55.18
CA THR A 541 -43.42 -1.82 54.74
C THR A 541 -43.64 -1.74 53.22
N GLN A 542 -43.20 -2.74 52.44
CA GLN A 542 -43.32 -2.73 50.98
C GLN A 542 -44.62 -3.42 50.50
N THR A 543 -45.23 -2.89 49.44
CA THR A 543 -46.44 -3.48 48.84
C THR A 543 -46.14 -4.85 48.20
N PRO A 544 -47.10 -5.81 48.16
CA PRO A 544 -46.90 -7.16 47.59
C PRO A 544 -46.23 -7.21 46.22
N ARG A 545 -46.55 -6.26 45.33
CA ARG A 545 -45.91 -6.10 44.02
C ARG A 545 -44.39 -5.96 44.06
N PHE A 546 -43.83 -5.33 45.09
CA PHE A 546 -42.39 -5.12 45.23
C PHE A 546 -41.71 -6.38 45.73
N GLN A 547 -42.36 -7.10 46.65
CA GLN A 547 -41.87 -8.38 47.16
C GLN A 547 -41.87 -9.44 46.06
N ALA A 548 -42.95 -9.54 45.27
CA ALA A 548 -43.02 -10.41 44.11
C ALA A 548 -41.96 -10.05 43.04
N ASN A 549 -41.76 -8.76 42.75
CA ASN A 549 -40.70 -8.34 41.83
C ASN A 549 -39.31 -8.69 42.37
N TYR A 550 -39.07 -8.53 43.67
CA TYR A 550 -37.80 -8.90 44.30
C TYR A 550 -37.52 -10.41 44.17
N VAL A 551 -38.51 -11.26 44.41
CA VAL A 551 -38.41 -12.71 44.23
C VAL A 551 -37.99 -13.05 42.79
N LEU A 552 -38.66 -12.46 41.80
CA LEU A 552 -38.36 -12.67 40.38
C LEU A 552 -36.98 -12.14 39.97
N LEU A 553 -36.56 -11.01 40.56
CA LEU A 553 -35.22 -10.44 40.36
C LEU A 553 -34.12 -11.26 41.02
N LYS A 554 -34.41 -11.99 42.10
CA LYS A 554 -33.48 -12.95 42.70
C LYS A 554 -33.40 -14.23 41.88
N TRP A 555 -34.55 -14.72 41.40
CA TRP A 555 -34.62 -15.90 40.56
C TRP A 555 -33.83 -15.74 39.25
N ILE A 556 -33.90 -14.58 38.57
CA ILE A 556 -33.06 -14.32 37.37
C ILE A 556 -31.55 -14.23 37.69
N GLU A 557 -31.17 -13.95 38.94
CA GLU A 557 -29.76 -13.93 39.37
C GLU A 557 -29.23 -15.35 39.64
N THR A 558 -30.09 -16.28 40.06
CA THR A 558 -29.72 -17.66 40.42
C THR A 558 -29.93 -18.66 39.29
N ASP A 559 -30.93 -18.46 38.44
CA ASP A 559 -31.28 -19.35 37.34
C ASP A 559 -30.96 -18.73 35.97
N ARG A 560 -29.99 -19.31 35.28
CA ARG A 560 -29.53 -18.85 33.95
C ARG A 560 -30.53 -19.10 32.82
N GLU A 561 -31.56 -19.91 33.05
CA GLU A 561 -32.61 -20.20 32.08
C GLU A 561 -33.94 -19.50 32.43
N ALA A 562 -33.91 -18.57 33.40
CA ALA A 562 -35.07 -17.79 33.78
C ALA A 562 -35.71 -17.11 32.56
N SER A 563 -36.99 -17.39 32.33
CA SER A 563 -37.78 -16.86 31.22
C SER A 563 -39.25 -16.82 31.63
N MET A 564 -40.08 -16.11 30.89
CA MET A 564 -41.54 -16.15 31.13
C MET A 564 -42.13 -17.54 30.93
N ASP A 565 -41.54 -18.36 30.05
CA ASP A 565 -41.98 -19.74 29.80
C ASP A 565 -41.63 -20.65 30.96
N LYS A 566 -40.40 -20.55 31.47
CA LYS A 566 -39.98 -21.29 32.66
C LYS A 566 -40.79 -20.85 33.87
N LEU A 567 -41.08 -19.56 34.02
CA LEU A 567 -41.94 -19.05 35.11
C LEU A 567 -43.34 -19.68 35.04
N GLN A 568 -43.95 -19.71 33.85
CA GLN A 568 -45.25 -20.35 33.66
C GLN A 568 -45.20 -21.84 34.00
N GLN A 569 -44.15 -22.55 33.58
CA GLN A 569 -43.97 -23.98 33.86
C GLN A 569 -43.83 -24.25 35.36
N GLU A 570 -42.90 -23.58 36.05
CA GLU A 570 -42.66 -23.74 37.49
C GLU A 570 -43.92 -23.43 38.30
N LEU A 571 -44.65 -22.36 37.94
CA LEU A 571 -45.93 -22.01 38.56
C LEU A 571 -47.01 -23.08 38.32
N SER A 572 -47.06 -23.68 37.13
CA SER A 572 -48.02 -24.75 36.81
C SER A 572 -47.69 -26.03 37.56
N GLU A 573 -46.41 -26.40 37.63
CA GLU A 573 -45.92 -27.58 38.36
C GLU A 573 -46.14 -27.45 39.87
N PHE A 574 -46.06 -26.23 40.41
CA PHE A 574 -46.34 -25.93 41.81
C PHE A 574 -47.85 -25.74 42.12
N GLY A 575 -48.74 -25.87 41.13
CA GLY A 575 -50.20 -25.79 41.30
C GLY A 575 -50.78 -24.36 41.35
N MET A 576 -50.04 -23.36 40.90
CA MET A 576 -50.43 -21.94 40.87
C MET A 576 -51.09 -21.54 39.53
N ASP A 577 -52.13 -22.26 39.11
CA ASP A 577 -52.78 -22.12 37.79
C ASP A 577 -53.20 -20.69 37.41
N ARG A 578 -53.61 -19.88 38.40
CA ARG A 578 -54.00 -18.48 38.19
C ARG A 578 -52.79 -17.63 37.77
N LEU A 579 -51.67 -17.76 38.48
CA LEU A 579 -50.44 -17.03 38.16
C LEU A 579 -49.80 -17.57 36.88
N ALA A 580 -49.85 -18.87 36.63
CA ALA A 580 -49.39 -19.43 35.35
C ALA A 580 -50.13 -18.83 34.14
N LYS A 581 -51.46 -18.69 34.23
CA LYS A 581 -52.27 -17.99 33.20
C LYS A 581 -51.94 -16.50 33.09
N GLU A 582 -51.61 -15.85 34.21
CA GLU A 582 -51.20 -14.45 34.20
C GLU A 582 -49.81 -14.27 33.57
N ALA A 583 -48.88 -15.18 33.80
CA ALA A 583 -47.57 -15.20 33.13
C ALA A 583 -47.73 -15.35 31.60
N GLU A 584 -48.63 -16.23 31.15
CA GLU A 584 -49.00 -16.38 29.74
C GLU A 584 -49.66 -15.11 29.17
N ARG A 585 -50.53 -14.45 29.94
CA ARG A 585 -51.19 -13.20 29.54
C ARG A 585 -50.20 -12.04 29.39
N VAL A 586 -49.30 -11.88 30.36
CA VAL A 586 -48.23 -10.86 30.34
C VAL A 586 -47.26 -11.09 29.18
N LYS A 587 -47.02 -12.35 28.81
CA LYS A 587 -46.20 -12.72 27.65
C LYS A 587 -46.87 -12.37 26.30
N THR A 588 -48.20 -12.53 26.19
CA THR A 588 -48.94 -12.46 24.91
C THR A 588 -49.55 -11.10 24.59
N GLN A 589 -49.66 -10.17 25.55
CA GLN A 589 -50.16 -8.80 25.32
C GLN A 589 -49.06 -7.73 25.53
N PRO A 590 -48.37 -7.28 24.47
CA PRO A 590 -47.49 -6.13 24.56
C PRO A 590 -48.33 -4.85 24.71
N VAL A 591 -47.92 -3.98 25.64
CA VAL A 591 -48.51 -2.69 26.01
C VAL A 591 -49.15 -1.95 24.82
N LYS A 592 -50.49 -1.85 24.77
CA LYS A 592 -51.15 -0.74 24.06
C LYS A 592 -50.98 0.50 24.91
N ARG A 593 -50.40 1.58 24.35
CA ARG A 593 -50.58 2.93 24.94
C ARG A 593 -52.08 3.14 25.16
N PRO A 594 -52.51 3.69 26.31
CA PRO A 594 -53.91 4.05 26.47
C PRO A 594 -54.26 5.06 25.37
N ALA A 595 -55.24 4.69 24.55
CA ALA A 595 -55.81 5.58 23.56
C ALA A 595 -56.42 6.79 24.27
N ASP A 596 -56.06 7.99 23.81
CA ASP A 596 -56.76 9.22 24.13
C ASP A 596 -58.25 9.07 23.77
N THR A 597 -59.07 8.75 24.76
CA THR A 597 -60.50 9.06 24.72
C THR A 597 -60.67 10.46 25.28
N SER A 598 -60.36 11.47 24.48
CA SER A 598 -61.04 12.76 24.56
C SER A 598 -61.47 13.14 23.15
N GLY A 599 -62.78 13.01 22.91
CA GLY A 599 -63.39 13.46 21.67
C GLY A 599 -63.29 14.97 21.56
N GLY A 600 -62.53 15.45 20.59
CA GLY A 600 -62.65 16.80 20.05
C GLY A 600 -63.52 16.78 18.79
N PRO A 601 -64.60 17.58 18.70
CA PRO A 601 -65.36 17.74 17.46
C PRO A 601 -64.59 18.63 16.44
N PRO A 602 -65.00 18.65 15.17
CA PRO A 602 -64.09 18.84 14.04
C PRO A 602 -63.72 20.30 13.78
N ALA A 603 -62.59 20.44 13.09
CA ALA A 603 -61.95 21.69 12.68
C ALA A 603 -62.92 22.74 12.10
N LYS A 604 -62.92 23.93 12.73
CA LYS A 604 -63.28 25.19 12.09
C LYS A 604 -62.07 26.13 12.07
N ARG A 605 -61.68 26.43 10.83
CA ARG A 605 -60.93 27.58 10.32
C ARG A 605 -60.88 28.84 11.20
N LEU A 606 -59.71 29.52 11.06
CA LEU A 606 -59.43 30.97 11.13
C LEU A 606 -58.79 31.54 12.43
N ALA A 607 -57.53 31.94 12.26
CA ALA A 607 -56.93 33.26 12.54
C ALA A 607 -56.99 33.90 13.94
N ALA A 608 -55.79 34.37 14.34
CA ALA A 608 -55.46 35.56 15.15
C ALA A 608 -55.61 35.50 16.69
N GLY A 609 -54.46 35.72 17.36
CA GLY A 609 -54.36 36.66 18.49
C GLY A 609 -54.21 36.09 19.90
N GLY A 610 -53.08 36.42 20.55
CA GLY A 610 -53.08 36.86 21.96
C GLY A 610 -52.66 35.87 23.05
N SER A 611 -51.40 35.99 23.49
CA SER A 611 -50.97 36.18 24.90
C SER A 611 -51.82 35.58 26.03
N SER A 612 -51.26 34.59 26.75
CA SER A 612 -51.05 34.60 28.23
C SER A 612 -50.72 33.18 28.73
N GLY A 613 -49.50 32.98 29.24
CA GLY A 613 -49.09 31.68 29.81
C GLY A 613 -47.66 31.57 30.34
N GLU A 614 -46.76 32.50 30.00
CA GLU A 614 -45.33 32.39 30.34
C GLU A 614 -44.97 32.93 31.76
N GLY A 615 -45.82 33.76 32.37
CA GLY A 615 -45.52 34.41 33.66
C GLY A 615 -45.62 33.56 34.94
N HIS A 616 -45.83 32.24 34.87
CA HIS A 616 -45.87 31.36 36.06
C HIS A 616 -44.76 30.31 36.09
N GLN A 617 -44.04 30.11 34.98
CA GLN A 617 -42.91 29.20 34.91
C GLN A 617 -41.57 29.90 35.17
N GLU A 618 -41.45 31.19 34.82
CA GLU A 618 -40.23 31.97 35.08
C GLU A 618 -40.04 32.32 36.57
N ASP A 619 -41.10 32.71 37.28
CA ASP A 619 -41.03 32.99 38.74
C ASP A 619 -40.67 31.75 39.56
N LYS A 620 -41.12 30.57 39.13
CA LYS A 620 -40.83 29.30 39.79
C LYS A 620 -39.37 28.85 39.53
N LEU A 621 -38.81 29.20 38.38
CA LEU A 621 -37.43 28.92 38.03
C LEU A 621 -36.45 29.85 38.79
N ALA A 622 -36.82 31.13 38.97
CA ALA A 622 -36.04 32.09 39.75
C ALA A 622 -35.96 31.69 41.24
N GLN A 623 -37.09 31.26 41.83
CA GLN A 623 -37.14 30.81 43.23
C GLN A 623 -36.29 29.54 43.48
N LEU A 624 -36.28 28.61 42.52
CA LEU A 624 -35.45 27.39 42.58
C LEU A 624 -33.95 27.66 42.39
N MET A 625 -33.57 28.72 41.70
CA MET A 625 -32.16 29.13 41.57
C MET A 625 -31.63 29.80 42.84
N GLU A 626 -32.46 30.57 43.54
CA GLU A 626 -32.09 31.23 44.81
C GLU A 626 -31.93 30.22 45.95
N GLU A 627 -32.81 29.21 46.05
CA GLU A 627 -32.65 28.10 47.01
C GLU A 627 -31.36 27.28 46.75
N ASN A 628 -31.01 27.04 45.49
CA ASN A 628 -29.79 26.29 45.14
C ASN A 628 -28.51 27.07 45.48
N GLN A 629 -28.51 28.40 45.36
CA GLN A 629 -27.35 29.22 45.77
C GLN A 629 -27.19 29.27 47.30
N SER A 630 -28.30 29.32 48.04
CA SER A 630 -28.28 29.27 49.51
C SER A 630 -27.75 27.93 50.04
N LEU A 631 -28.21 26.81 49.49
CA LEU A 631 -27.74 25.47 49.84
C LEU A 631 -26.25 25.26 49.55
N LYS A 632 -25.73 25.87 48.48
CA LYS A 632 -24.31 25.78 48.11
C LYS A 632 -23.40 26.53 49.10
N ALA A 633 -23.85 27.68 49.60
CA ALA A 633 -23.15 28.46 50.62
C ALA A 633 -23.14 27.74 51.99
N GLU A 634 -24.19 26.99 52.32
CA GLU A 634 -24.29 26.23 53.56
C GLU A 634 -23.37 24.99 53.55
N VAL A 635 -23.22 24.33 52.41
CA VAL A 635 -22.28 23.21 52.21
C VAL A 635 -20.82 23.66 52.32
N GLU A 636 -20.45 24.82 51.76
CA GLU A 636 -19.09 25.36 51.89
C GLU A 636 -18.74 25.74 53.34
N LYS A 637 -19.73 26.23 54.10
CA LYS A 637 -19.57 26.55 55.53
C LYS A 637 -19.33 25.29 56.37
N LEU A 638 -20.03 24.20 56.07
CA LEU A 638 -19.87 22.91 56.75
C LEU A 638 -18.52 22.23 56.41
N GLN A 639 -18.01 22.41 55.19
CA GLN A 639 -16.69 21.91 54.79
C GLN A 639 -15.52 22.73 55.39
N GLY A 640 -15.73 24.03 55.64
CA GLY A 640 -14.76 24.88 56.33
C GLY A 640 -14.58 24.54 57.81
N SER A 641 -15.66 24.14 58.50
CA SER A 641 -15.63 23.78 59.94
C SER A 641 -15.01 22.40 60.23
N GLN A 642 -14.86 21.52 59.24
CA GLN A 642 -14.17 20.22 59.41
C GLN A 642 -12.64 20.30 59.24
N LYS A 643 -12.10 21.39 58.68
CA LYS A 643 -10.65 21.58 58.51
C LYS A 643 -9.97 22.33 59.68
N SER A 644 -10.71 22.94 60.60
CA SER A 644 -10.16 23.75 61.70
C SER A 644 -9.95 23.00 63.02
N THR A 645 -10.13 21.67 63.07
CA THR A 645 -10.00 20.86 64.30
C THR A 645 -8.82 19.87 64.29
N SER A 646 -7.94 19.91 63.29
CA SER A 646 -6.87 18.89 63.12
C SER A 646 -5.43 19.45 62.99
N GLN A 647 -5.15 20.68 63.44
CA GLN A 647 -3.78 21.20 63.53
C GLN A 647 -3.59 22.05 64.78
N ASP A 648 -3.25 21.40 65.89
CA ASP A 648 -2.56 22.04 67.01
C ASP A 648 -1.60 21.04 67.66
N GLY A 649 -0.29 21.36 67.62
CA GLY A 649 0.66 20.96 68.66
C GLY A 649 1.53 19.70 68.48
N ALA A 650 2.49 19.71 67.55
CA ALA A 650 3.72 18.92 67.71
C ALA A 650 4.92 19.64 67.04
N GLU A 651 5.53 20.58 67.76
CA GLU A 651 6.81 21.20 67.40
C GLU A 651 7.99 20.29 67.79
N ARG A 652 8.94 20.09 66.87
CA ARG A 652 10.38 20.00 67.17
C ARG A 652 11.23 20.45 65.98
N PRO A 653 12.40 21.08 66.23
CA PRO A 653 13.04 21.97 65.26
C PRO A 653 14.13 21.29 64.42
N ALA A 654 14.37 21.90 63.25
CA ALA A 654 15.47 21.60 62.35
C ALA A 654 16.83 21.92 63.00
N LYS A 655 17.84 21.10 62.67
CA LYS A 655 19.25 21.46 62.72
C LYS A 655 19.83 21.33 61.32
N ASP A 656 20.60 22.36 60.97
CA ASP A 656 21.49 22.47 59.82
C ASP A 656 22.48 21.30 59.76
N ASP A 657 22.62 20.69 58.58
CA ASP A 657 23.85 20.61 57.75
C ASP A 657 23.58 19.82 56.46
#